data_AF-A0A290ZMG1-F1
#
_entry.id   AF-A0A290ZMG1-F1
#
_cell.length_a   1.000
_cell.length_b   1.000
_cell.length_c   1.000
_cell.angle_alpha   90.00
_cell.angle_beta   90.00
_cell.angle_gamma   90.00
#
_symmetry.space_group_name_H-M   'P 1'
#
loop_
_entity.id
_entity.type
_entity.pdbx_description
1 polymer ?
#
loop_
_entity_poly.entity_id
_entity_poly.type
_entity_poly.pdbx_seq_one_letter_code
_entity_poly.pdbx_strand_id
1 'polypeptide(L)'
;MDRITIRGAGGGKQKSSARTPVESPDSLRSRQYARVIDLVSEGEIVGLVDGLKSIYLDDVPLQNGDGSFNFDGVAVQVRSGTQNQTHIEGFPSVESEEAVSAQVLQGSPITRSITNTNADAIRVTLNIPALVNQDAKTGDMTGASVQIAIDVQNNGGGWGQVVLDTIGGKTTTGYYREYRIPLPSGGPWNVRVRRVTADSTSSMLRNETWWSSYTIIADTKLRYPNSALVALQVDAEQFDRIPTRGYHMRGRQIRVPSNYNPTTRAYSGVWDGTFQVAYTNNPAWVFYDIHINDRFGLGEYIDVAQIDKWALYAIAQYCDELVPDGFGGLEPRFTCFLYEQQRAEAYKFISALASVFRGVTYWALGQISAVQDRPALPIAQFTAASVVGGQFSYEGTGGKSRHTVALVTWLDPADRYRQTVESVIDDEAVARYGVIETEVVAVGCTSRGQAHRFGKWLIYSETHETETVTFRAGLDAARIYPGAIIQTLDPFRAGKRYGGRLAAATTSVLTLDAPVTLQPGVTYSVTVVLPSGDLQARAVVWAGSVDTQVTSLALVTALSAEPLPWSIWVLAGSNLVPEQWRVLSSVESDPGIVEITALQHDPGKFGAVENSIVLEPRPVSSIDSRPGAVVGLMAETAMRMVNAAGMSTRITVSWMPPAAGAVARYVVAWRRDSENWRQDTVSTTSFDIEDTPVGMYAIRIIAVSALGRQGPAVEILHTVDESAVAPDITGIRLNPSWSGRDCPIAWGPLAGAYQYRVRVFDGATQLREDWTGLPQYVYTYAANLADGGPRRAVRFEVIGFTLVGQSASPAQISVNNPPPAVPSGIAVEAGPGQVAVSAIRPADPDLRGMIVWMHPDDTVPTIEDNVIYRGGDNAYIQTGLQPGIPMYFKLAFVDEFGESGLNISPSVSGTPLASGGVVRVTALPASPDDVGGELAVFLNVADQAVRGLYGWDGAAWKYTRDGAYLVANSVTADRIAVANLSAISANLGTMMAGNMTLDALGFVRGGQTNYNTGAGFWMGFHAGQYRFSMGNANQDRLTFDALGLAVQGVFRITDTVQSGVIANPDFSNAYAGWYQSNGTPVQQPYDGVNALWGYTTTPLLNTVATLTMDGVTDSGDPQCRSAAFPVAPGQIINLTLRVNVQDLSTGGYAGTLLAVVRAHYSTDAGFASAVVTAPDISEMIWQEMIDDLVGADADDFTDISLSFYPPETARFCSLAVGVD
;
A
#
# COMPACT_ATOMS: atom_id res chain seq x y z
N MET A 1 -83.31 -55.46 11.29
CA MET A 1 -84.24 -56.19 12.17
C MET A 1 -85.51 -55.36 12.26
N ASP A 2 -86.63 -55.88 11.77
CA ASP A 2 -87.92 -55.21 11.81
C ASP A 2 -88.57 -55.23 13.19
N ARG A 3 -89.41 -54.24 13.47
CA ARG A 3 -90.66 -54.51 14.18
C ARG A 3 -91.80 -53.60 13.70
N ILE A 4 -92.75 -54.23 13.02
CA ILE A 4 -93.87 -53.65 12.28
C ILE A 4 -95.16 -53.80 13.10
N THR A 5 -95.94 -52.71 13.20
CA THR A 5 -97.42 -52.55 13.06
C THR A 5 -98.36 -53.54 13.79
N ILE A 6 -99.51 -53.10 14.35
CA ILE A 6 -100.88 -53.19 13.76
C ILE A 6 -101.84 -52.34 14.62
N ARG A 7 -102.33 -51.19 14.11
CA ARG A 7 -103.62 -50.90 13.41
C ARG A 7 -104.88 -50.79 14.30
N GLY A 8 -105.59 -49.67 14.14
CA GLY A 8 -107.04 -49.56 14.28
C GLY A 8 -107.57 -48.69 13.13
N ALA A 9 -108.60 -49.14 12.42
CA ALA A 9 -109.13 -48.47 11.23
C ALA A 9 -110.50 -47.82 11.51
N GLY A 10 -110.79 -46.66 10.92
CA GLY A 10 -112.06 -45.95 11.11
C GLY A 10 -112.39 -44.99 9.97
N GLY A 11 -113.52 -45.24 9.30
CA GLY A 11 -114.06 -44.59 8.10
C GLY A 11 -113.81 -43.08 7.90
N GLY A 12 -113.50 -42.71 6.67
CA GLY A 12 -113.23 -41.32 6.28
C GLY A 12 -114.46 -40.41 6.25
N LYS A 13 -114.22 -39.13 6.50
CA LYS A 13 -115.07 -38.00 6.09
C LYS A 13 -114.21 -36.96 5.38
N GLN A 14 -114.80 -36.20 4.46
CA GLN A 14 -114.10 -35.28 3.56
C GLN A 14 -113.33 -34.21 4.35
N LYS A 15 -112.06 -33.98 3.94
CA LYS A 15 -111.25 -32.85 4.42
C LYS A 15 -111.66 -31.56 3.69
N SER A 16 -112.20 -30.59 4.40
CA SER A 16 -111.98 -29.17 4.06
C SER A 16 -110.70 -28.71 4.76
N SER A 17 -109.76 -28.12 4.01
CA SER A 17 -108.49 -27.63 4.55
C SER A 17 -108.69 -26.28 5.23
N ALA A 18 -108.75 -26.26 6.56
CA ALA A 18 -108.62 -25.01 7.31
C ALA A 18 -107.18 -24.48 7.13
N ARG A 19 -107.06 -23.23 6.71
CA ARG A 19 -105.76 -22.54 6.57
C ARG A 19 -105.31 -22.06 7.95
N THR A 20 -104.06 -22.33 8.32
CA THR A 20 -103.44 -21.70 9.50
C THR A 20 -103.09 -20.25 9.17
N PRO A 21 -103.48 -19.27 10.01
CA PRO A 21 -103.04 -17.88 9.87
C PRO A 21 -101.51 -17.75 9.88
N VAL A 22 -100.97 -16.86 9.06
CA VAL A 22 -99.54 -16.56 8.98
C VAL A 22 -99.25 -15.20 9.60
N GLU A 23 -98.29 -15.16 10.51
CA GLU A 23 -97.77 -13.92 11.07
C GLU A 23 -96.50 -13.48 10.33
N SER A 24 -96.48 -12.24 9.84
CA SER A 24 -95.28 -11.66 9.24
C SER A 24 -94.20 -11.40 10.31
N PRO A 25 -92.90 -11.44 10.00
CA PRO A 25 -91.87 -11.02 10.93
C PRO A 25 -92.05 -9.56 11.38
N ASP A 26 -91.63 -9.23 12.60
CA ASP A 26 -91.56 -7.83 13.05
C ASP A 26 -90.45 -7.11 12.27
N SER A 27 -90.83 -6.03 11.59
CA SER A 27 -90.01 -5.30 10.61
C SER A 27 -89.63 -3.89 11.06
N LEU A 28 -90.07 -3.47 12.25
CA LEU A 28 -89.70 -2.19 12.86
C LEU A 28 -88.75 -2.45 14.04
N ARG A 29 -87.54 -1.91 13.95
CA ARG A 29 -86.53 -1.93 15.01
C ARG A 29 -86.20 -0.50 15.43
N SER A 30 -86.00 -0.29 16.72
CA SER A 30 -85.70 1.04 17.26
C SER A 30 -84.32 1.50 16.80
N ARG A 31 -84.25 2.71 16.21
CA ARG A 31 -82.97 3.30 15.80
C ARG A 31 -82.34 4.04 16.97
N GLN A 32 -81.10 3.68 17.28
CA GLN A 32 -80.28 4.35 18.27
C GLN A 32 -78.99 4.83 17.57
N TYR A 33 -78.52 6.02 17.93
CA TYR A 33 -77.30 6.58 17.34
C TYR A 33 -76.20 6.70 18.38
N ALA A 34 -75.01 6.23 18.06
CA ALA A 34 -73.81 6.55 18.82
C ALA A 34 -73.25 7.90 18.33
N ARG A 35 -72.82 8.75 19.28
CA ARG A 35 -72.22 10.06 19.01
C ARG A 35 -70.82 10.11 19.63
N VAL A 36 -69.80 10.40 18.81
CA VAL A 36 -68.40 10.49 19.21
C VAL A 36 -67.82 11.84 18.77
N ILE A 37 -67.01 12.48 19.61
CA ILE A 37 -66.13 13.58 19.24
C ILE A 37 -64.70 13.09 19.44
N ASP A 38 -63.92 13.03 18.38
CA ASP A 38 -62.47 12.81 18.45
C ASP A 38 -61.75 14.16 18.35
N LEU A 39 -60.83 14.40 19.29
CA LEU A 39 -59.85 15.49 19.21
C LEU A 39 -58.70 15.04 18.31
N VAL A 40 -58.57 15.65 17.13
CA VAL A 40 -57.60 15.21 16.12
C VAL A 40 -56.31 16.04 16.10
N SER A 41 -56.34 17.27 16.64
CA SER A 41 -55.16 18.12 16.76
C SER A 41 -55.37 19.28 17.75
N GLU A 42 -54.32 19.66 18.48
CA GLU A 42 -54.26 20.92 19.22
C GLU A 42 -53.63 22.02 18.36
N GLY A 43 -54.48 22.86 17.78
CA GLY A 43 -54.15 23.97 16.88
C GLY A 43 -54.93 23.92 15.56
N GLU A 44 -54.84 24.98 14.76
CA GLU A 44 -55.55 25.07 13.48
C GLU A 44 -54.92 24.15 12.42
N ILE A 45 -55.73 23.27 11.81
CA ILE A 45 -55.35 22.35 10.73
C ILE A 45 -55.90 22.82 9.38
N VAL A 46 -55.34 22.29 8.28
CA VAL A 46 -55.95 22.47 6.95
C VAL A 46 -57.20 21.60 6.80
N GLY A 47 -57.20 20.39 7.37
CA GLY A 47 -58.35 19.48 7.40
C GLY A 47 -58.20 18.24 6.52
N LEU A 48 -59.33 17.58 6.23
CA LEU A 48 -59.40 16.33 5.46
C LEU A 48 -58.88 16.50 4.02
N VAL A 49 -58.14 15.52 3.52
CA VAL A 49 -57.44 15.61 2.21
C VAL A 49 -58.40 15.59 1.01
N ASP A 50 -59.41 14.71 1.05
CA ASP A 50 -60.44 14.52 0.01
C ASP A 50 -61.83 14.36 0.65
N GLY A 51 -62.17 15.30 1.56
CA GLY A 51 -63.48 15.36 2.22
C GLY A 51 -63.85 14.06 2.95
N LEU A 52 -65.09 13.58 2.75
CA LEU A 52 -65.62 12.41 3.45
C LEU A 52 -64.94 11.10 3.06
N LYS A 53 -64.28 11.02 1.89
CA LYS A 53 -63.49 9.85 1.48
C LYS A 53 -62.25 9.64 2.34
N SER A 54 -61.82 10.69 3.05
CA SER A 54 -60.69 10.66 3.99
C SER A 54 -61.06 10.16 5.39
N ILE A 55 -62.32 9.78 5.62
CA ILE A 55 -62.79 9.22 6.89
C ILE A 55 -62.97 7.72 6.70
N TYR A 56 -62.41 6.93 7.62
CA TYR A 56 -62.49 5.47 7.61
C TYR A 56 -63.20 4.99 8.88
N LEU A 57 -64.17 4.08 8.74
CA LEU A 57 -64.89 3.42 9.83
C LEU A 57 -64.61 1.91 9.74
N ASP A 58 -64.01 1.33 10.78
CA ASP A 58 -63.50 -0.05 10.78
C ASP A 58 -62.74 -0.37 9.47
N ASP A 59 -61.73 0.45 9.19
CA ASP A 59 -60.83 0.35 8.02
C ASP A 59 -61.46 0.57 6.64
N VAL A 60 -62.77 0.77 6.54
CA VAL A 60 -63.52 1.03 5.28
C VAL A 60 -63.77 2.54 5.10
N PRO A 61 -63.49 3.14 3.93
CA PRO A 61 -63.77 4.56 3.71
C PRO A 61 -65.27 4.86 3.79
N LEU A 62 -65.65 5.99 4.39
CA LEU A 62 -67.05 6.41 4.50
C LEU A 62 -67.67 6.68 3.11
N GLN A 63 -66.89 7.29 2.23
CA GLN A 63 -67.26 7.56 0.84
C GLN A 63 -66.20 6.98 -0.11
N ASN A 64 -66.64 6.31 -1.17
CA ASN A 64 -65.80 5.72 -2.20
C ASN A 64 -65.29 6.77 -3.20
N GLY A 65 -64.32 6.38 -4.03
CA GLY A 65 -63.77 7.25 -5.08
C GLY A 65 -64.80 7.72 -6.13
N ASP A 66 -65.85 6.94 -6.36
CA ASP A 66 -66.98 7.26 -7.25
C ASP A 66 -68.05 8.16 -6.60
N GLY A 67 -67.91 8.48 -5.31
CA GLY A 67 -68.85 9.29 -4.54
C GLY A 67 -69.97 8.51 -3.83
N SER A 68 -70.07 7.19 -3.99
CA SER A 68 -71.00 6.35 -3.23
C SER A 68 -70.61 6.26 -1.75
N PHE A 69 -71.58 6.09 -0.86
CA PHE A 69 -71.34 5.89 0.58
C PHE A 69 -71.35 4.39 0.91
N ASN A 70 -70.44 3.94 1.76
CA ASN A 70 -70.43 2.56 2.28
C ASN A 70 -71.33 2.36 3.51
N PHE A 71 -71.79 3.47 4.11
CA PHE A 71 -72.58 3.50 5.34
C PHE A 71 -73.72 4.52 5.21
N ASP A 72 -74.90 4.17 5.71
CA ASP A 72 -76.10 5.02 5.72
C ASP A 72 -76.35 5.56 7.13
N GLY A 73 -76.96 6.75 7.23
CA GLY A 73 -77.28 7.36 8.53
C GLY A 73 -76.07 7.92 9.29
N VAL A 74 -74.88 7.90 8.70
CA VAL A 74 -73.69 8.55 9.25
C VAL A 74 -73.74 10.06 9.01
N ALA A 75 -73.62 10.85 10.08
CA ALA A 75 -73.49 12.31 9.98
C ALA A 75 -72.14 12.76 10.54
N VAL A 76 -71.46 13.64 9.81
CA VAL A 76 -70.12 14.14 10.14
C VAL A 76 -70.14 15.65 10.34
N GLN A 77 -69.50 16.14 11.40
CA GLN A 77 -69.16 17.55 11.57
C GLN A 77 -67.66 17.67 11.81
N VAL A 78 -66.98 18.52 11.04
CA VAL A 78 -65.55 18.81 11.21
C VAL A 78 -65.39 20.24 11.73
N ARG A 79 -64.41 20.46 12.60
CA ARG A 79 -63.91 21.80 12.97
C ARG A 79 -62.40 21.81 12.83
N SER A 80 -61.87 22.72 12.00
CA SER A 80 -60.45 22.80 11.70
C SER A 80 -59.59 23.43 12.80
N GLY A 81 -60.12 23.70 13.99
CA GLY A 81 -59.33 24.26 15.09
C GLY A 81 -59.11 25.78 15.03
N THR A 82 -59.98 26.56 14.37
CA THR A 82 -59.82 28.02 14.34
C THR A 82 -60.19 28.66 15.70
N GLN A 83 -59.64 29.84 15.99
CA GLN A 83 -59.94 30.61 17.22
C GLN A 83 -61.43 30.98 17.35
N ASN A 84 -62.10 31.24 16.22
CA ASN A 84 -63.50 31.69 16.15
C ASN A 84 -64.47 30.58 15.69
N GLN A 85 -64.09 29.31 15.82
CA GLN A 85 -64.91 28.19 15.35
C GLN A 85 -66.29 28.11 16.05
N THR A 86 -67.26 27.51 15.37
CA THR A 86 -68.61 27.27 15.90
C THR A 86 -68.63 26.00 16.76
N HIS A 87 -69.52 25.95 17.76
CA HIS A 87 -69.75 24.71 18.51
C HIS A 87 -70.22 23.56 17.60
N ILE A 88 -70.08 22.33 18.07
CA ILE A 88 -70.59 21.12 17.38
C ILE A 88 -72.04 20.88 17.85
N GLU A 89 -72.96 20.78 16.90
CA GLU A 89 -74.39 20.66 17.20
C GLU A 89 -74.78 19.22 17.55
N GLY A 90 -75.64 19.04 18.57
CA GLY A 90 -76.22 17.74 18.92
C GLY A 90 -75.40 16.85 19.87
N PHE A 91 -74.34 17.38 20.48
CA PHE A 91 -73.52 16.68 21.48
C PHE A 91 -73.89 17.09 22.92
N PRO A 92 -73.63 16.25 23.94
CA PRO A 92 -74.40 16.26 25.19
C PRO A 92 -74.51 17.62 25.88
N SER A 93 -75.75 17.88 26.25
CA SER A 93 -76.35 19.11 26.75
C SER A 93 -76.82 18.91 28.19
N VAL A 94 -77.36 19.96 28.81
CA VAL A 94 -78.27 19.72 29.95
C VAL A 94 -79.58 19.20 29.37
N GLU A 95 -79.83 17.91 29.56
CA GLU A 95 -81.08 17.23 29.16
C GLU A 95 -82.05 17.18 30.35
N SER A 96 -83.30 17.58 30.11
CA SER A 96 -84.39 17.47 31.09
C SER A 96 -85.59 16.80 30.44
N GLU A 97 -85.89 15.57 30.85
CA GLU A 97 -87.02 14.79 30.31
C GLU A 97 -88.31 15.05 31.09
N GLU A 98 -89.39 15.30 30.35
CA GLU A 98 -90.76 15.43 30.87
C GLU A 98 -91.67 14.38 30.23
N ALA A 99 -92.35 13.59 31.08
CA ALA A 99 -93.29 12.58 30.62
C ALA A 99 -94.58 13.20 30.07
N VAL A 100 -95.07 12.68 28.94
CA VAL A 100 -96.34 13.09 28.32
C VAL A 100 -97.40 12.02 28.46
N SER A 101 -97.03 10.76 28.20
CA SER A 101 -97.86 9.55 28.34
C SER A 101 -99.30 9.72 27.83
N ALA A 102 -99.47 10.29 26.63
CA ALA A 102 -100.78 10.60 26.06
C ALA A 102 -100.92 10.07 24.63
N GLN A 103 -102.06 9.42 24.34
CA GLN A 103 -102.41 8.97 23.00
C GLN A 103 -102.69 10.18 22.09
N VAL A 104 -102.17 10.15 20.86
CA VAL A 104 -102.39 11.18 19.84
C VAL A 104 -103.45 10.68 18.86
N LEU A 105 -104.63 11.30 18.91
CA LEU A 105 -105.76 10.99 18.02
C LEU A 105 -105.82 11.98 16.86
N GLN A 106 -106.42 11.59 15.73
CA GLN A 106 -106.51 12.43 14.53
C GLN A 106 -107.28 13.73 14.81
N GLY A 107 -108.37 13.64 15.57
CA GLY A 107 -109.18 14.81 15.96
C GLY A 107 -108.70 15.55 17.22
N SER A 108 -107.75 15.00 17.98
CA SER A 108 -107.31 15.56 19.27
C SER A 108 -105.77 15.59 19.34
N PRO A 109 -105.14 16.64 18.80
CA PRO A 109 -103.69 16.76 18.80
C PRO A 109 -103.17 17.21 20.17
N ILE A 110 -102.06 16.61 20.62
CA ILE A 110 -101.46 16.90 21.93
C ILE A 110 -100.47 18.05 21.78
N THR A 111 -100.58 19.06 22.65
CA THR A 111 -99.69 20.24 22.67
C THR A 111 -98.99 20.36 24.02
N ARG A 112 -97.73 20.81 24.02
CA ARG A 112 -96.90 21.09 25.20
C ARG A 112 -96.17 22.43 25.03
N SER A 113 -96.02 23.17 26.12
CA SER A 113 -95.40 24.50 26.14
C SER A 113 -94.01 24.41 26.74
N ILE A 114 -93.00 24.85 25.99
CA ILE A 114 -91.59 24.85 26.38
C ILE A 114 -91.26 26.24 26.92
N THR A 115 -91.18 26.36 28.25
CA THR A 115 -90.98 27.62 28.98
C THR A 115 -89.52 28.00 29.20
N ASN A 116 -88.60 27.02 29.16
CA ASN A 116 -87.17 27.26 29.28
C ASN A 116 -86.64 27.97 28.03
N THR A 117 -86.47 29.30 28.09
CA THR A 117 -85.97 30.13 26.97
C THR A 117 -84.56 29.80 26.51
N ASN A 118 -83.80 29.00 27.28
CA ASN A 118 -82.46 28.54 26.93
C ASN A 118 -82.46 27.20 26.19
N ALA A 119 -83.63 26.64 25.85
CA ALA A 119 -83.74 25.44 25.05
C ALA A 119 -83.42 25.73 23.57
N ASP A 120 -82.53 24.93 22.98
CA ASP A 120 -82.16 25.00 21.55
C ASP A 120 -82.94 24.00 20.71
N ALA A 121 -83.34 22.89 21.32
CA ALA A 121 -84.15 21.85 20.71
C ALA A 121 -85.05 21.19 21.76
N ILE A 122 -86.03 20.42 21.29
CA ILE A 122 -86.58 19.32 22.08
C ILE A 122 -86.40 18.00 21.35
N ARG A 123 -86.42 16.90 22.09
CA ARG A 123 -86.56 15.55 21.53
C ARG A 123 -87.96 15.04 21.82
N VAL A 124 -88.75 14.74 20.80
CA VAL A 124 -90.10 14.17 20.95
C VAL A 124 -90.00 12.66 20.80
N THR A 125 -90.34 11.92 21.85
CA THR A 125 -90.32 10.45 21.85
C THR A 125 -91.73 9.93 21.66
N LEU A 126 -92.00 9.35 20.49
CA LEU A 126 -93.24 8.64 20.20
C LEU A 126 -93.10 7.16 20.56
N ASN A 127 -94.19 6.57 21.05
CA ASN A 127 -94.34 5.14 21.29
C ASN A 127 -95.51 4.62 20.45
N ILE A 128 -95.28 3.56 19.69
CA ILE A 128 -96.32 2.80 19.00
C ILE A 128 -96.35 1.40 19.65
N PRO A 129 -97.31 1.13 20.56
CA PRO A 129 -97.34 -0.11 21.33
C PRO A 129 -97.44 -1.38 20.47
N ALA A 130 -98.11 -1.28 19.32
CA ALA A 130 -98.12 -2.28 18.26
C ALA A 130 -98.48 -1.59 16.92
N LEU A 131 -97.89 -2.07 15.82
CA LEU A 131 -98.25 -1.66 14.46
C LEU A 131 -98.52 -2.92 13.65
N VAL A 132 -99.79 -3.32 13.55
CA VAL A 132 -100.19 -4.57 12.89
C VAL A 132 -101.64 -4.52 12.44
N ASN A 133 -101.90 -5.10 11.27
CA ASN A 133 -103.24 -5.31 10.71
C ASN A 133 -103.52 -6.81 10.59
N GLN A 134 -104.61 -7.27 11.20
CA GLN A 134 -105.10 -8.64 11.11
C GLN A 134 -106.21 -8.76 10.06
N ASP A 135 -106.06 -9.66 9.08
CA ASP A 135 -107.08 -9.87 8.07
C ASP A 135 -108.31 -10.59 8.65
N ALA A 136 -109.49 -9.99 8.50
CA ALA A 136 -110.75 -10.47 9.06
C ALA A 136 -111.25 -11.83 8.49
N LYS A 137 -110.72 -12.27 7.35
CA LYS A 137 -111.12 -13.51 6.65
C LYS A 137 -110.07 -14.60 6.76
N THR A 138 -108.79 -14.26 6.86
CA THR A 138 -107.69 -15.24 6.91
C THR A 138 -106.99 -15.33 8.27
N GLY A 139 -107.15 -14.33 9.13
CA GLY A 139 -106.47 -14.21 10.41
C GLY A 139 -105.01 -13.78 10.31
N ASP A 140 -104.46 -13.60 9.10
CA ASP A 140 -103.05 -13.27 8.87
C ASP A 140 -102.69 -11.93 9.51
N MET A 141 -101.49 -11.84 10.10
CA MET A 141 -100.97 -10.62 10.72
C MET A 141 -99.91 -9.98 9.84
N THR A 142 -100.21 -8.79 9.33
CA THR A 142 -99.41 -8.01 8.38
C THR A 142 -99.03 -6.65 8.94
N GLY A 143 -98.02 -5.99 8.37
CA GLY A 143 -97.65 -4.64 8.78
C GLY A 143 -98.77 -3.62 8.55
N ALA A 144 -98.82 -2.59 9.40
CA ALA A 144 -99.71 -1.45 9.26
C ALA A 144 -98.90 -0.17 9.04
N SER A 145 -99.57 0.97 8.91
CA SER A 145 -98.92 2.28 8.92
C SER A 145 -99.71 3.33 9.68
N VAL A 146 -99.00 4.36 10.14
CA VAL A 146 -99.56 5.57 10.74
C VAL A 146 -98.70 6.77 10.32
N GLN A 147 -99.37 7.82 9.85
CA GLN A 147 -98.76 9.09 9.49
C GLN A 147 -98.96 10.09 10.62
N ILE A 148 -97.87 10.74 11.02
CA ILE A 148 -97.80 11.71 12.12
C ILE A 148 -97.19 13.02 11.61
N ALA A 149 -97.51 14.12 12.27
CA ALA A 149 -96.91 15.41 12.04
C ALA A 149 -96.54 16.09 13.37
N ILE A 150 -95.42 16.80 13.40
CA ILE A 150 -94.98 17.59 14.55
C ILE A 150 -94.88 19.04 14.12
N ASP A 151 -95.63 19.92 14.78
CA ASP A 151 -95.63 21.36 14.52
C ASP A 151 -94.98 22.13 15.68
N VAL A 152 -94.34 23.25 15.36
CA VAL A 152 -93.81 24.22 16.34
C VAL A 152 -94.46 25.57 16.12
N GLN A 153 -94.79 26.24 17.21
CA GLN A 153 -95.26 27.63 17.26
C GLN A 153 -94.29 28.44 18.12
N ASN A 154 -93.72 29.51 17.58
CA ASN A 154 -92.87 30.44 18.33
C ASN A 154 -93.69 31.62 18.87
N ASN A 155 -93.61 31.89 20.18
CA ASN A 155 -94.18 33.06 20.87
C ASN A 155 -95.59 33.47 20.40
N GLY A 156 -96.51 32.50 20.29
CA GLY A 156 -97.91 32.73 19.89
C GLY A 156 -98.15 32.99 18.40
N GLY A 157 -97.14 32.87 17.53
CA GLY A 157 -97.26 33.05 16.09
C GLY A 157 -98.01 31.94 15.34
N GLY A 158 -97.73 31.77 14.05
CA GLY A 158 -98.30 30.67 13.25
C GLY A 158 -97.72 29.30 13.64
N TRP A 159 -98.49 28.23 13.40
CA TRP A 159 -98.00 26.85 13.49
C TRP A 159 -97.20 26.49 12.23
N GLY A 160 -95.91 26.19 12.38
CA GLY A 160 -95.08 25.61 11.33
C GLY A 160 -94.95 24.10 11.50
N GLN A 161 -95.30 23.32 10.48
CA GLN A 161 -95.06 21.87 10.48
C GLN A 161 -93.56 21.61 10.26
N VAL A 162 -92.91 20.95 11.22
CA VAL A 162 -91.46 20.66 11.18
C VAL A 162 -91.19 19.21 10.77
N VAL A 163 -92.07 18.27 11.16
CA VAL A 163 -92.01 16.86 10.75
C VAL A 163 -93.33 16.44 10.13
N LEU A 164 -93.27 15.65 9.06
CA LEU A 164 -94.34 14.81 8.55
C LEU A 164 -93.72 13.46 8.21
N ASP A 165 -94.14 12.39 8.89
CA ASP A 165 -93.52 11.07 8.78
C ASP A 165 -94.59 9.98 8.71
N THR A 166 -94.35 8.94 7.90
CA THR A 166 -95.23 7.79 7.74
C THR A 166 -94.50 6.56 8.27
N ILE A 167 -94.81 6.19 9.51
CA ILE A 167 -94.24 5.02 10.17
C ILE A 167 -95.01 3.81 9.67
N GLY A 168 -94.33 2.91 8.95
CA GLY A 168 -94.94 1.72 8.33
C GLY A 168 -94.11 0.47 8.55
N GLY A 169 -94.78 -0.65 8.81
CA GLY A 169 -94.15 -1.95 9.08
C GLY A 169 -94.95 -2.78 10.06
N LYS A 170 -94.37 -3.89 10.54
CA LYS A 170 -94.97 -4.71 11.61
C LYS A 170 -94.18 -4.58 12.91
N THR A 171 -94.88 -4.38 14.02
CA THR A 171 -94.37 -4.68 15.35
C THR A 171 -95.47 -5.19 16.27
N THR A 172 -95.14 -6.18 17.11
CA THR A 172 -95.98 -6.68 18.21
C THR A 172 -95.53 -6.19 19.59
N THR A 173 -94.41 -5.48 19.64
CA THR A 173 -93.85 -4.87 20.86
C THR A 173 -93.72 -3.35 20.70
N GLY A 174 -93.60 -2.63 21.83
CA GLY A 174 -93.54 -1.17 21.83
C GLY A 174 -92.37 -0.61 21.02
N TYR A 175 -92.69 0.04 19.90
CA TYR A 175 -91.72 0.68 19.02
C TYR A 175 -91.60 2.16 19.37
N TYR A 176 -90.39 2.57 19.77
CA TYR A 176 -90.08 3.96 20.06
C TYR A 176 -89.43 4.65 18.86
N ARG A 177 -89.78 5.92 18.63
CA ARG A 177 -89.20 6.74 17.56
C ARG A 177 -89.01 8.17 18.07
N GLU A 178 -87.76 8.62 18.06
CA GLU A 178 -87.35 9.93 18.56
C GLU A 178 -87.20 10.94 17.42
N TYR A 179 -87.66 12.17 17.64
CA TYR A 179 -87.48 13.29 16.71
C TYR A 179 -86.84 14.47 17.43
N ARG A 180 -85.60 14.86 17.07
CA ARG A 180 -85.01 16.13 17.52
C ARG A 180 -85.61 17.27 16.70
N ILE A 181 -86.36 18.14 17.35
CA ILE A 181 -87.02 19.31 16.79
C ILE A 181 -86.21 20.55 17.20
N PRO A 182 -85.52 21.22 16.26
CA PRO A 182 -84.83 22.47 16.57
C PRO A 182 -85.84 23.59 16.87
N LEU A 183 -85.55 24.41 17.87
CA LEU A 183 -86.41 25.54 18.26
C LEU A 183 -85.87 26.85 17.64
N PRO A 184 -86.73 27.67 17.01
CA PRO A 184 -86.30 28.96 16.46
C PRO A 184 -85.97 29.96 17.58
N SER A 185 -84.98 30.84 17.39
CA SER A 185 -84.54 31.78 18.42
C SER A 185 -85.67 32.64 19.02
N GLY A 186 -85.67 32.78 20.36
CA GLY A 186 -86.57 33.69 21.09
C GLY A 186 -87.91 33.07 21.47
N GLY A 187 -87.89 32.10 22.40
CA GLY A 187 -89.09 31.46 22.95
C GLY A 187 -89.93 32.37 23.87
N PRO A 188 -90.99 31.84 24.52
CA PRO A 188 -91.32 30.42 24.65
C PRO A 188 -91.96 29.82 23.39
N TRP A 189 -91.99 28.48 23.33
CA TRP A 189 -92.52 27.73 22.19
C TRP A 189 -93.67 26.81 22.61
N ASN A 190 -94.59 26.53 21.69
CA ASN A 190 -95.50 25.41 21.82
C ASN A 190 -95.14 24.35 20.76
N VAL A 191 -95.04 23.09 21.16
CA VAL A 191 -94.88 21.96 20.23
C VAL A 191 -96.13 21.10 20.27
N ARG A 192 -96.62 20.72 19.09
CA ARG A 192 -97.84 19.93 18.92
C ARG A 192 -97.56 18.68 18.08
N VAL A 193 -97.89 17.51 18.62
CA VAL A 193 -97.91 16.26 17.86
C VAL A 193 -99.34 16.01 17.38
N ARG A 194 -99.48 15.75 16.08
CA ARG A 194 -100.74 15.43 15.41
C ARG A 194 -100.64 14.06 14.74
N ARG A 195 -101.72 13.29 14.81
CA ARG A 195 -101.91 12.11 13.95
C ARG A 195 -102.62 12.57 12.67
N VAL A 196 -102.15 12.13 11.51
CA VAL A 196 -102.72 12.47 10.19
C VAL A 196 -103.59 11.33 9.66
N THR A 197 -103.17 10.08 9.85
CA THR A 197 -103.99 8.89 9.54
C THR A 197 -105.21 8.82 10.47
N ALA A 198 -106.36 8.40 9.94
CA ALA A 198 -107.56 8.18 10.75
C ALA A 198 -107.33 7.23 11.93
N ASP A 199 -108.05 7.47 13.02
CA ASP A 199 -108.06 6.58 14.18
C ASP A 199 -108.72 5.25 13.83
N SER A 200 -108.19 4.14 14.37
CA SER A 200 -108.70 2.80 14.05
C SER A 200 -110.08 2.59 14.69
N THR A 201 -111.05 2.18 13.88
CA THR A 201 -112.39 1.77 14.32
C THR A 201 -112.52 0.25 14.50
N SER A 202 -111.42 -0.50 14.32
CA SER A 202 -111.40 -1.97 14.39
C SER A 202 -110.26 -2.46 15.27
N SER A 203 -110.55 -3.40 16.17
CA SER A 203 -109.54 -4.08 16.99
C SER A 203 -108.53 -4.90 16.18
N MET A 204 -108.83 -5.18 14.91
CA MET A 204 -107.94 -5.88 13.98
C MET A 204 -106.78 -5.00 13.47
N LEU A 205 -106.97 -3.67 13.45
CA LEU A 205 -105.93 -2.71 13.09
C LEU A 205 -105.43 -2.03 14.37
N ARG A 206 -104.24 -2.43 14.82
CA ARG A 206 -103.51 -1.78 15.92
C ARG A 206 -102.47 -0.85 15.32
N ASN A 207 -102.70 0.45 15.45
CA ASN A 207 -101.79 1.51 15.02
C ASN A 207 -101.88 2.73 15.96
N GLU A 208 -102.06 2.47 17.25
CA GLU A 208 -102.09 3.51 18.26
C GLU A 208 -100.76 4.25 18.30
N THR A 209 -100.82 5.58 18.36
CA THR A 209 -99.66 6.45 18.51
C THR A 209 -99.75 7.17 19.83
N TRP A 210 -98.71 7.08 20.64
CA TRP A 210 -98.60 7.76 21.92
C TRP A 210 -97.41 8.72 21.88
N TRP A 211 -97.58 9.93 22.42
CA TRP A 211 -96.45 10.78 22.79
C TRP A 211 -96.02 10.32 24.19
N SER A 212 -94.85 9.67 24.27
CA SER A 212 -94.32 9.09 25.50
C SER A 212 -93.73 10.16 26.41
N SER A 213 -92.74 10.90 25.91
CA SER A 213 -92.05 11.97 26.63
C SER A 213 -91.50 13.02 25.65
N TYR A 214 -91.06 14.15 26.18
CA TYR A 214 -90.09 14.99 25.48
C TYR A 214 -88.92 15.38 26.38
N THR A 215 -87.74 15.47 25.77
CA THR A 215 -86.53 15.96 26.44
C THR A 215 -86.28 17.39 25.98
N ILE A 216 -86.26 18.34 26.91
CA ILE A 216 -85.78 19.69 26.66
C ILE A 216 -84.25 19.64 26.58
N ILE A 217 -83.69 20.18 25.50
CA ILE A 217 -82.27 20.16 25.17
C ILE A 217 -81.77 21.61 25.14
N ALA A 218 -80.94 21.98 26.11
CA ALA A 218 -80.20 23.25 26.12
C ALA A 218 -78.73 22.96 25.77
N ASP A 219 -78.33 23.19 24.51
CA ASP A 219 -77.03 22.75 24.02
C ASP A 219 -75.91 23.51 24.75
N THR A 220 -75.00 22.80 25.42
CA THR A 220 -73.84 23.42 26.05
C THR A 220 -72.85 23.82 24.95
N LYS A 221 -72.91 25.07 24.48
CA LYS A 221 -72.22 25.55 23.27
C LYS A 221 -70.72 25.77 23.45
N LEU A 222 -70.00 24.70 23.79
CA LEU A 222 -68.54 24.67 23.85
C LEU A 222 -67.95 24.79 22.44
N ARG A 223 -67.15 25.84 22.22
CA ARG A 223 -66.54 26.18 20.92
C ARG A 223 -65.08 25.71 20.78
N TYR A 224 -64.58 24.94 21.74
CA TYR A 224 -63.22 24.35 21.79
C TYR A 224 -62.12 25.11 20.99
N PRO A 225 -61.82 26.39 21.31
CA PRO A 225 -60.94 27.21 20.47
C PRO A 225 -59.52 26.65 20.40
N ASN A 226 -58.96 26.66 19.19
CA ASN A 226 -57.67 26.06 18.84
C ASN A 226 -57.56 24.55 19.12
N SER A 227 -58.69 23.84 19.15
CA SER A 227 -58.74 22.38 19.12
C SER A 227 -59.47 21.94 17.85
N ALA A 228 -58.84 21.14 17.01
CA ALA A 228 -59.43 20.57 15.80
C ALA A 228 -60.20 19.29 16.16
N LEU A 229 -61.43 19.17 15.70
CA LEU A 229 -62.38 18.14 16.12
C LEU A 229 -63.04 17.47 14.91
N VAL A 230 -63.23 16.15 15.00
CA VAL A 230 -64.14 15.42 14.12
C VAL A 230 -65.22 14.78 14.98
N ALA A 231 -66.47 15.15 14.69
CA ALA A 231 -67.65 14.63 15.35
C ALA A 231 -68.44 13.72 14.40
N LEU A 232 -68.76 12.53 14.88
CA LEU A 232 -69.44 11.48 14.14
C LEU A 232 -70.70 11.06 14.89
N GLN A 233 -71.81 11.01 14.17
CA GLN A 233 -73.00 10.25 14.57
C GLN A 233 -73.12 9.04 13.65
N VAL A 234 -73.20 7.83 14.21
CA VAL A 234 -73.37 6.58 13.47
C VAL A 234 -74.63 5.84 13.96
N ASP A 235 -75.33 5.16 13.06
CA ASP A 235 -76.51 4.35 13.40
C ASP A 235 -76.09 2.98 13.96
N ALA A 236 -76.65 2.60 15.11
CA ALA A 236 -76.40 1.30 15.73
C ALA A 236 -77.00 0.12 14.93
N GLU A 237 -77.90 0.37 13.97
CA GLU A 237 -78.32 -0.68 13.01
C GLU A 237 -77.19 -1.12 12.07
N GLN A 238 -76.13 -0.32 11.90
CA GLN A 238 -75.00 -0.62 11.00
C GLN A 238 -73.75 -1.17 11.71
N PHE A 239 -73.63 -0.99 13.03
CA PHE A 239 -72.44 -1.39 13.78
C PHE A 239 -72.81 -1.98 15.15
N ASP A 240 -72.43 -3.24 15.41
CA ASP A 240 -72.64 -3.94 16.70
C ASP A 240 -71.87 -3.30 17.89
N ARG A 241 -70.91 -2.42 17.59
CA ARG A 241 -70.09 -1.64 18.53
C ARG A 241 -69.74 -0.30 17.89
N ILE A 242 -69.24 0.66 18.67
CA ILE A 242 -68.69 1.89 18.09
C ILE A 242 -67.49 1.53 17.19
N PRO A 243 -67.52 1.85 15.88
CA PRO A 243 -66.44 1.48 14.95
C PRO A 243 -65.16 2.25 15.26
N THR A 244 -64.02 1.65 14.94
CA THR A 244 -62.72 2.34 14.92
C THR A 244 -62.71 3.41 13.82
N ARG A 245 -62.00 4.52 14.05
CA ARG A 245 -62.11 5.74 13.23
C ARG A 245 -60.71 6.18 12.79
N GLY A 246 -60.52 6.32 11.49
CA GLY A 246 -59.28 6.80 10.88
C GLY A 246 -59.54 8.05 10.04
N TYR A 247 -58.57 8.97 10.01
CA TYR A 247 -58.71 10.26 9.34
C TYR A 247 -57.46 10.61 8.52
N HIS A 248 -57.60 10.72 7.20
CA HIS A 248 -56.53 11.22 6.33
C HIS A 248 -56.63 12.74 6.21
N MET A 249 -55.74 13.46 6.90
CA MET A 249 -55.79 14.92 6.99
C MET A 249 -54.43 15.58 6.79
N ARG A 250 -54.46 16.79 6.22
CA ARG A 250 -53.34 17.73 6.33
C ARG A 250 -53.36 18.32 7.73
N GLY A 251 -52.22 18.19 8.42
CA GLY A 251 -52.02 18.66 9.77
C GLY A 251 -52.02 20.18 9.93
N ARG A 252 -51.30 20.64 10.95
CA ARG A 252 -51.39 22.02 11.43
C ARG A 252 -50.78 23.05 10.48
N GLN A 253 -51.40 24.22 10.47
CA GLN A 253 -50.80 25.43 9.93
C GLN A 253 -49.86 26.00 10.99
N ILE A 254 -48.59 26.19 10.62
CA ILE A 254 -47.51 26.59 11.52
C ILE A 254 -46.79 27.83 10.99
N ARG A 255 -45.93 28.44 11.82
CA ARG A 255 -45.14 29.61 11.42
C ARG A 255 -44.02 29.18 10.48
N VAL A 256 -44.03 29.68 9.25
CA VAL A 256 -42.99 29.47 8.23
C VAL A 256 -42.46 30.82 7.71
N PRO A 257 -41.26 30.89 7.10
CA PRO A 257 -40.74 32.14 6.55
C PRO A 257 -41.70 32.81 5.56
N SER A 258 -41.79 34.13 5.62
CA SER A 258 -42.58 34.96 4.70
C SER A 258 -42.17 34.78 3.22
N ASN A 259 -40.93 34.37 2.96
CA ASN A 259 -40.39 34.14 1.62
C ASN A 259 -40.42 32.66 1.16
N TYR A 260 -40.99 31.76 1.96
CA TYR A 260 -41.08 30.33 1.66
C TYR A 260 -42.46 29.96 1.12
N ASN A 261 -42.52 29.28 -0.04
CA ASN A 261 -43.76 28.67 -0.54
C ASN A 261 -43.78 27.17 -0.16
N PRO A 262 -44.65 26.75 0.78
CA PRO A 262 -44.68 25.36 1.25
C PRO A 262 -45.27 24.36 0.24
N THR A 263 -45.96 24.83 -0.81
CA THR A 263 -46.50 23.95 -1.86
C THR A 263 -45.45 23.62 -2.91
N THR A 264 -44.64 24.61 -3.32
CA THR A 264 -43.55 24.41 -4.30
C THR A 264 -42.19 24.16 -3.66
N ARG A 265 -42.09 24.28 -2.33
CA ARG A 265 -40.86 24.20 -1.52
C ARG A 265 -39.76 25.20 -1.92
N ALA A 266 -40.16 26.30 -2.54
CA ALA A 266 -39.25 27.32 -3.04
C ALA A 266 -39.09 28.48 -2.04
N TYR A 267 -37.88 29.02 -1.96
CA TYR A 267 -37.52 30.20 -1.15
C TYR A 267 -37.16 31.36 -2.09
N SER A 268 -37.74 32.55 -1.89
CA SER A 268 -37.61 33.68 -2.81
C SER A 268 -36.91 34.90 -2.19
N GLY A 269 -35.71 35.23 -2.69
CA GLY A 269 -34.90 36.33 -2.15
C GLY A 269 -34.37 36.07 -0.74
N VAL A 270 -33.80 37.09 -0.11
CA VAL A 270 -33.27 37.01 1.26
C VAL A 270 -34.42 37.14 2.26
N TRP A 271 -34.43 36.27 3.28
CA TRP A 271 -35.42 36.31 4.34
C TRP A 271 -35.12 37.44 5.35
N ASP A 272 -36.13 38.22 5.69
CA ASP A 272 -36.06 39.34 6.66
C ASP A 272 -36.30 38.91 8.12
N GLY A 273 -36.56 37.62 8.35
CA GLY A 273 -36.87 37.07 9.66
C GLY A 273 -38.35 37.12 10.06
N THR A 274 -39.26 37.55 9.17
CA THR A 274 -40.72 37.59 9.40
C THR A 274 -41.40 36.25 9.03
N PHE A 275 -42.54 35.96 9.66
CA PHE A 275 -43.25 34.69 9.45
C PHE A 275 -44.64 34.89 8.85
N GLN A 276 -45.08 33.92 8.06
CA GLN A 276 -46.47 33.69 7.67
C GLN A 276 -46.97 32.36 8.28
N VAL A 277 -48.29 32.15 8.28
CA VAL A 277 -48.91 30.91 8.76
C VAL A 277 -49.30 30.04 7.57
N ALA A 278 -48.78 28.82 7.49
CA ALA A 278 -49.12 27.86 6.45
C ALA A 278 -48.84 26.42 6.88
N TYR A 279 -49.45 25.45 6.19
CA TYR A 279 -49.13 24.03 6.37
C TYR A 279 -47.83 23.67 5.65
N THR A 280 -46.91 23.03 6.37
CA THR A 280 -45.74 22.34 5.80
C THR A 280 -45.44 21.09 6.62
N ASN A 281 -44.80 20.10 5.98
CA ASN A 281 -44.20 18.94 6.62
C ASN A 281 -42.66 18.99 6.55
N ASN A 282 -42.08 20.17 6.31
CA ASN A 282 -40.65 20.40 6.47
C ASN A 282 -40.28 20.27 7.96
N PRO A 283 -39.36 19.36 8.32
CA PRO A 283 -39.08 19.03 9.72
C PRO A 283 -38.53 20.21 10.53
N ALA A 284 -37.81 21.16 9.91
CA ALA A 284 -37.24 22.30 10.63
C ALA A 284 -38.31 23.28 11.14
N TRP A 285 -39.40 23.48 10.38
CA TRP A 285 -40.51 24.34 10.81
C TRP A 285 -41.46 23.62 11.77
N VAL A 286 -41.63 22.29 11.64
CA VAL A 286 -42.31 21.46 12.65
C VAL A 286 -41.55 21.49 13.98
N PHE A 287 -40.22 21.37 13.93
CA PHE A 287 -39.33 21.52 15.08
C PHE A 287 -39.50 22.90 15.73
N TYR A 288 -39.47 23.98 14.94
CA TYR A 288 -39.68 25.34 15.44
C TYR A 288 -41.04 25.51 16.15
N ASP A 289 -42.15 25.04 15.56
CA ASP A 289 -43.50 25.15 16.14
C ASP A 289 -43.61 24.45 17.50
N ILE A 290 -43.05 23.24 17.63
CA ILE A 290 -43.02 22.48 18.89
C ILE A 290 -42.26 23.23 19.99
N HIS A 291 -41.16 23.92 19.68
CA HIS A 291 -40.38 24.65 20.68
C HIS A 291 -41.10 25.91 21.19
N ILE A 292 -41.83 26.63 20.31
CA ILE A 292 -42.46 27.92 20.64
C ILE A 292 -43.90 27.84 21.12
N ASN A 293 -44.50 26.65 21.25
CA ASN A 293 -45.92 26.54 21.54
C ASN A 293 -46.22 26.24 23.01
N ASP A 294 -47.00 27.13 23.63
CA ASP A 294 -47.35 27.08 25.06
C ASP A 294 -48.37 25.98 25.41
N ARG A 295 -49.14 25.44 24.45
CA ARG A 295 -50.28 24.52 24.74
C ARG A 295 -49.90 23.04 24.82
N PHE A 296 -48.97 22.61 23.97
CA PHE A 296 -48.56 21.20 23.81
C PHE A 296 -47.04 21.04 23.57
N GLY A 297 -46.32 22.16 23.45
CA GLY A 297 -44.90 22.22 23.15
C GLY A 297 -44.12 22.70 24.36
N LEU A 298 -43.08 23.49 24.10
CA LEU A 298 -42.14 23.97 25.13
C LEU A 298 -42.15 25.49 25.32
N GLY A 299 -43.12 26.21 24.74
CA GLY A 299 -43.17 27.68 24.77
C GLY A 299 -43.29 28.29 26.17
N GLU A 300 -43.85 27.55 27.14
CA GLU A 300 -43.88 27.94 28.55
C GLU A 300 -42.47 27.99 29.20
N TYR A 301 -41.50 27.25 28.63
CA TYR A 301 -40.14 27.10 29.17
C TYR A 301 -39.04 27.72 28.29
N ILE A 302 -39.34 28.02 27.01
CA ILE A 302 -38.40 28.47 26.00
C ILE A 302 -38.97 29.70 25.30
N ASP A 303 -38.31 30.86 25.43
CA ASP A 303 -38.68 32.05 24.66
C ASP A 303 -38.31 31.86 23.17
N VAL A 304 -39.12 32.41 22.27
CA VAL A 304 -38.84 32.47 20.82
C VAL A 304 -37.46 33.06 20.52
N ALA A 305 -36.99 34.02 21.33
CA ALA A 305 -35.67 34.61 21.22
C ALA A 305 -34.51 33.64 21.57
N GLN A 306 -34.81 32.54 22.25
CA GLN A 306 -33.84 31.50 22.61
C GLN A 306 -33.71 30.41 21.53
N ILE A 307 -34.30 30.57 20.35
CA ILE A 307 -34.20 29.58 19.27
C ILE A 307 -33.50 30.21 18.06
N ASP A 308 -32.44 29.56 17.58
CA ASP A 308 -31.73 29.99 16.38
C ASP A 308 -32.53 29.68 15.10
N LYS A 309 -33.45 30.59 14.77
CA LYS A 309 -34.25 30.54 13.55
C LYS A 309 -33.42 30.65 12.26
N TRP A 310 -32.17 31.13 12.32
CA TRP A 310 -31.32 31.29 11.14
C TRP A 310 -30.62 29.97 10.78
N ALA A 311 -30.12 29.22 11.77
CA ALA A 311 -29.68 27.85 11.57
C ALA A 311 -30.82 26.96 11.06
N LEU A 312 -32.02 27.06 11.67
CA LEU A 312 -33.20 26.32 11.22
C LEU A 312 -33.62 26.68 9.78
N TYR A 313 -33.46 27.94 9.34
CA TYR A 313 -33.73 28.33 7.96
C TYR A 313 -32.80 27.60 6.96
N ALA A 314 -31.49 27.52 7.25
CA ALA A 314 -30.54 26.78 6.41
C ALA A 314 -30.82 25.27 6.39
N ILE A 315 -31.23 24.69 7.52
CA ILE A 315 -31.66 23.29 7.61
C ILE A 315 -32.94 23.06 6.79
N ALA A 316 -33.91 23.98 6.90
CA ALA A 316 -35.17 23.89 6.16
C ALA A 316 -34.96 23.85 4.65
N GLN A 317 -34.06 24.70 4.13
CA GLN A 317 -33.70 24.69 2.71
C GLN A 317 -33.13 23.34 2.27
N TYR A 318 -32.19 22.76 3.02
CA TYR A 318 -31.60 21.45 2.69
C TYR A 318 -32.61 20.29 2.80
N CYS A 319 -33.59 20.37 3.70
CA CYS A 319 -34.69 19.40 3.80
C CYS A 319 -35.65 19.43 2.61
N ASP A 320 -35.82 20.61 2.00
CA ASP A 320 -36.69 20.84 0.85
C ASP A 320 -36.04 20.54 -0.52
N GLU A 321 -34.71 20.34 -0.55
CA GLU A 321 -34.00 19.93 -1.76
C GLU A 321 -34.52 18.59 -2.29
N LEU A 322 -34.65 18.47 -3.62
CA LEU A 322 -35.13 17.27 -4.28
C LEU A 322 -34.00 16.24 -4.47
N VAL A 323 -34.25 15.01 -4.05
CA VAL A 323 -33.33 13.86 -4.15
C VAL A 323 -34.03 12.65 -4.77
N PRO A 324 -33.29 11.66 -5.31
CA PRO A 324 -33.90 10.42 -5.82
C PRO A 324 -34.73 9.69 -4.77
N ASP A 325 -35.94 9.27 -5.17
CA ASP A 325 -36.88 8.52 -4.33
C ASP A 325 -36.58 7.01 -4.25
N GLY A 326 -35.68 6.51 -5.10
CA GLY A 326 -35.34 5.09 -5.25
C GLY A 326 -36.18 4.34 -6.30
N PHE A 327 -37.20 4.98 -6.87
CA PHE A 327 -38.14 4.42 -7.85
C PHE A 327 -38.09 5.13 -9.22
N GLY A 328 -37.22 6.13 -9.37
CA GLY A 328 -36.98 6.88 -10.61
C GLY A 328 -37.60 8.28 -10.64
N GLY A 329 -38.24 8.69 -9.54
CA GLY A 329 -38.73 10.05 -9.31
C GLY A 329 -37.80 10.85 -8.41
N LEU A 330 -38.32 12.01 -7.97
CA LEU A 330 -37.67 12.89 -7.01
C LEU A 330 -38.63 13.20 -5.86
N GLU A 331 -38.10 13.24 -4.64
CA GLU A 331 -38.82 13.63 -3.44
C GLU A 331 -38.02 14.65 -2.61
N PRO A 332 -38.66 15.41 -1.70
CA PRO A 332 -37.94 16.25 -0.75
C PRO A 332 -37.05 15.40 0.17
N ARG A 333 -35.82 15.85 0.40
CA ARG A 333 -34.78 15.12 1.15
C ARG A 333 -35.26 14.59 2.49
N PHE A 334 -35.92 15.44 3.27
CA PHE A 334 -36.49 15.09 4.58
C PHE A 334 -37.90 15.68 4.74
N THR A 335 -38.84 14.83 5.14
CA THR A 335 -40.20 15.21 5.55
C THR A 335 -40.51 14.68 6.94
N CYS A 336 -41.45 15.32 7.64
CA CYS A 336 -41.93 14.90 8.95
C CYS A 336 -43.46 14.98 9.05
N PHE A 337 -44.08 13.84 9.34
CA PHE A 337 -45.47 13.74 9.78
C PHE A 337 -45.50 13.24 11.21
N LEU A 338 -45.51 14.17 12.15
CA LEU A 338 -45.50 13.89 13.58
C LEU A 338 -46.92 13.61 14.08
N TYR A 339 -47.13 12.44 14.69
CA TYR A 339 -48.37 12.08 15.38
C TYR A 339 -48.02 11.50 16.75
N GLU A 340 -48.22 12.29 17.80
CA GLU A 340 -47.92 11.93 19.19
C GLU A 340 -49.21 11.93 20.01
N GLN A 341 -49.39 10.89 20.83
CA GLN A 341 -50.56 10.68 21.68
C GLN A 341 -50.20 10.61 23.18
N GLN A 342 -48.94 10.40 23.51
CA GLN A 342 -48.47 10.21 24.88
C GLN A 342 -47.54 11.35 25.31
N ARG A 343 -47.39 11.53 26.62
CA ARG A 343 -46.44 12.52 27.16
C ARG A 343 -45.02 11.96 27.05
N ALA A 344 -44.22 12.55 26.19
CA ALA A 344 -42.79 12.29 26.08
C ALA A 344 -41.98 13.19 27.03
N GLU A 345 -40.76 12.76 27.36
CA GLU A 345 -39.78 13.59 28.06
C GLU A 345 -39.14 14.56 27.05
N ALA A 346 -39.11 15.85 27.40
CA ALA A 346 -38.90 16.94 26.45
C ALA A 346 -37.59 16.84 25.65
N TYR A 347 -36.46 16.56 26.30
CA TYR A 347 -35.16 16.49 25.64
C TYR A 347 -35.08 15.29 24.69
N LYS A 348 -35.61 14.14 25.09
CA LYS A 348 -35.74 12.97 24.19
C LYS A 348 -36.62 13.26 22.99
N PHE A 349 -37.75 13.95 23.18
CA PHE A 349 -38.66 14.30 22.08
C PHE A 349 -38.02 15.29 21.10
N ILE A 350 -37.35 16.33 21.60
CA ILE A 350 -36.58 17.28 20.79
C ILE A 350 -35.50 16.56 19.98
N SER A 351 -34.73 15.68 20.63
CA SER A 351 -33.65 14.91 19.99
C SER A 351 -34.19 13.96 18.91
N ALA A 352 -35.32 13.30 19.19
CA ALA A 352 -36.03 12.43 18.25
C ALA A 352 -36.64 13.20 17.06
N LEU A 353 -37.03 14.46 17.25
CA LEU A 353 -37.51 15.33 16.18
C LEU A 353 -36.35 15.92 15.35
N ALA A 354 -35.19 16.16 15.97
CA ALA A 354 -33.98 16.59 15.28
C ALA A 354 -33.39 15.48 14.39
N SER A 355 -33.45 14.22 14.83
CA SER A 355 -32.91 13.09 14.06
C SER A 355 -33.62 12.87 12.71
N VAL A 356 -34.87 13.35 12.55
CA VAL A 356 -35.62 13.32 11.28
C VAL A 356 -34.87 14.01 10.14
N PHE A 357 -34.17 15.09 10.46
CA PHE A 357 -33.31 15.81 9.52
C PHE A 357 -31.82 15.50 9.71
N ARG A 358 -31.47 14.37 10.36
CA ARG A 358 -30.10 14.00 10.78
C ARG A 358 -29.42 15.10 11.60
N GLY A 359 -30.18 15.71 12.50
CA GLY A 359 -29.72 16.81 13.34
C GLY A 359 -29.47 16.43 14.79
N VAL A 360 -28.66 17.26 15.46
CA VAL A 360 -28.42 17.27 16.90
C VAL A 360 -28.75 18.66 17.44
N THR A 361 -29.32 18.73 18.62
CA THR A 361 -29.64 19.99 19.31
C THR A 361 -28.66 20.23 20.44
N TYR A 362 -28.19 21.47 20.58
CA TYR A 362 -27.27 21.87 21.63
C TYR A 362 -27.63 23.25 22.18
N TRP A 363 -27.19 23.51 23.42
CA TRP A 363 -27.38 24.80 24.08
C TRP A 363 -26.07 25.60 24.00
N ALA A 364 -26.11 26.79 23.40
CA ALA A 364 -24.97 27.70 23.31
C ALA A 364 -25.42 29.17 23.33
N LEU A 365 -24.62 30.05 23.94
CA LEU A 365 -24.87 31.50 23.98
C LEU A 365 -26.27 31.92 24.50
N GLY A 366 -26.91 31.07 25.32
CA GLY A 366 -28.27 31.30 25.84
C GLY A 366 -29.41 30.91 24.88
N GLN A 367 -29.07 30.25 23.76
CA GLN A 367 -30.02 29.77 22.76
C GLN A 367 -29.89 28.25 22.55
N ILE A 368 -31.00 27.63 22.15
CA ILE A 368 -31.05 26.30 21.53
C ILE A 368 -30.77 26.50 20.04
N SER A 369 -29.73 25.84 19.55
CA SER A 369 -29.47 25.73 18.12
C SER A 369 -29.49 24.26 17.70
N ALA A 370 -29.84 24.05 16.43
CA ALA A 370 -29.84 22.73 15.80
C ALA A 370 -28.78 22.73 14.71
N VAL A 371 -27.99 21.66 14.65
CA VAL A 371 -26.98 21.43 13.62
C VAL A 371 -27.34 20.14 12.87
N GLN A 372 -27.06 20.10 11.58
CA GLN A 372 -27.46 19.02 10.68
C GLN A 372 -26.26 18.35 10.02
N ASP A 373 -26.28 17.03 9.89
CA ASP A 373 -25.36 16.28 9.04
C ASP A 373 -25.72 16.49 7.56
N ARG A 374 -25.10 17.50 6.96
CA ARG A 374 -25.19 17.89 5.55
C ARG A 374 -23.81 18.29 5.00
N PRO A 375 -23.63 18.38 3.66
CA PRO A 375 -22.44 18.96 3.07
C PRO A 375 -22.15 20.35 3.64
N ALA A 376 -20.94 20.52 4.17
CA ALA A 376 -20.44 21.76 4.74
C ALA A 376 -18.93 21.83 4.52
N LEU A 377 -18.41 23.05 4.37
CA LEU A 377 -16.97 23.29 4.38
C LEU A 377 -16.48 23.36 5.84
N PRO A 378 -15.24 22.95 6.12
CA PRO A 378 -14.61 23.15 7.42
C PRO A 378 -14.57 24.63 7.81
N ILE A 379 -14.90 24.95 9.07
CA ILE A 379 -14.88 26.33 9.59
C ILE A 379 -13.56 26.70 10.27
N ALA A 380 -12.79 25.69 10.69
CA ALA A 380 -11.51 25.84 11.37
C ALA A 380 -10.56 24.68 11.04
N GLN A 381 -9.27 24.91 11.27
CA GLN A 381 -8.20 23.96 11.01
C GLN A 381 -7.22 23.93 12.19
N PHE A 382 -6.80 22.74 12.61
CA PHE A 382 -5.88 22.53 13.73
C PHE A 382 -4.68 21.71 13.30
N THR A 383 -3.50 22.09 13.79
CA THR A 383 -2.21 21.43 13.55
C THR A 383 -1.51 21.22 14.88
N ALA A 384 -0.41 20.46 14.89
CA ALA A 384 0.44 20.32 16.09
C ALA A 384 0.92 21.68 16.65
N ALA A 385 0.97 22.76 15.85
CA ALA A 385 1.35 24.11 16.29
C ALA A 385 0.19 24.94 16.91
N SER A 386 -1.05 24.44 16.86
CA SER A 386 -2.23 25.08 17.49
C SER A 386 -2.82 24.29 18.65
N VAL A 387 -2.41 23.02 18.80
CA VAL A 387 -2.84 22.11 19.85
C VAL A 387 -1.83 22.12 21.01
N VAL A 388 -2.32 22.05 22.24
CA VAL A 388 -1.50 22.05 23.45
C VAL A 388 -0.58 20.82 23.43
N GLY A 389 0.74 21.06 23.49
CA GLY A 389 1.76 20.01 23.37
C GLY A 389 1.80 19.28 22.02
N GLY A 390 1.03 19.73 21.01
CA GLY A 390 0.85 19.02 19.75
C GLY A 390 0.13 17.67 19.86
N GLN A 391 -0.52 17.39 21.00
CA GLN A 391 -1.08 16.06 21.31
C GLN A 391 -2.51 15.88 20.80
N PHE A 392 -2.69 14.93 19.89
CA PHE A 392 -3.99 14.40 19.47
C PHE A 392 -4.19 13.01 20.08
N SER A 393 -5.33 12.76 20.71
CA SER A 393 -5.76 11.42 21.11
C SER A 393 -6.76 10.88 20.09
N TYR A 394 -6.62 9.62 19.70
CA TYR A 394 -7.49 8.96 18.73
C TYR A 394 -8.08 7.68 19.32
N GLU A 395 -9.40 7.50 19.22
CA GLU A 395 -10.10 6.29 19.68
C GLU A 395 -10.93 5.69 18.54
N GLY A 396 -10.76 4.39 18.29
CA GLY A 396 -11.49 3.67 17.24
C GLY A 396 -12.71 2.91 17.77
N THR A 397 -13.79 2.86 16.99
CA THR A 397 -14.97 2.07 17.33
C THR A 397 -14.71 0.57 17.20
N GLY A 398 -15.18 -0.21 18.17
CA GLY A 398 -15.05 -1.66 18.17
C GLY A 398 -15.82 -2.31 17.02
N GLY A 399 -15.29 -3.40 16.46
CA GLY A 399 -15.87 -4.05 15.27
C GLY A 399 -17.34 -4.51 15.42
N LYS A 400 -17.82 -4.73 16.64
CA LYS A 400 -19.23 -5.07 16.92
C LYS A 400 -20.19 -3.87 16.80
N SER A 401 -19.68 -2.65 16.73
CA SER A 401 -20.46 -1.41 16.58
C SER A 401 -20.63 -1.01 15.11
N ARG A 402 -20.27 -1.89 14.16
CA ARG A 402 -20.38 -1.69 12.72
C ARG A 402 -21.53 -2.54 12.21
N HIS A 403 -22.75 -2.04 12.29
CA HIS A 403 -23.92 -2.78 11.79
C HIS A 403 -23.85 -2.84 10.26
N THR A 404 -24.22 -3.99 9.70
CA THR A 404 -24.19 -4.27 8.26
C THR A 404 -25.60 -4.35 7.67
N VAL A 405 -26.61 -4.39 8.53
CA VAL A 405 -28.03 -4.43 8.19
C VAL A 405 -28.78 -3.46 9.11
N ALA A 406 -29.57 -2.56 8.52
CA ALA A 406 -30.41 -1.61 9.24
C ALA A 406 -31.89 -1.86 8.91
N LEU A 407 -32.66 -2.19 9.93
CA LEU A 407 -34.10 -2.41 9.88
C LEU A 407 -34.80 -1.11 10.30
N VAL A 408 -35.22 -0.32 9.31
CA VAL A 408 -35.76 1.03 9.50
C VAL A 408 -37.28 1.00 9.49
N THR A 409 -37.91 1.19 10.67
CA THR A 409 -39.36 1.32 10.78
C THR A 409 -39.83 2.70 10.33
N TRP A 410 -40.79 2.75 9.41
CA TRP A 410 -41.42 3.96 8.87
C TRP A 410 -42.95 3.77 8.77
N LEU A 411 -43.71 4.82 8.45
CA LEU A 411 -45.17 4.79 8.36
C LEU A 411 -45.62 4.75 6.89
N ASP A 412 -46.17 3.63 6.42
CA ASP A 412 -46.52 3.46 5.00
C ASP A 412 -47.88 4.09 4.63
N PRO A 413 -47.94 5.18 3.83
CA PRO A 413 -49.21 5.77 3.40
C PRO A 413 -50.07 4.81 2.56
N ALA A 414 -49.47 3.83 1.87
CA ALA A 414 -50.20 2.86 1.07
C ALA A 414 -50.94 1.83 1.94
N ASP A 415 -50.41 1.47 3.12
CA ASP A 415 -51.12 0.71 4.16
C ASP A 415 -51.54 1.61 5.35
N ARG A 416 -52.18 2.74 5.03
CA ARG A 416 -52.89 3.61 6.01
C ARG A 416 -52.01 4.09 7.17
N TYR A 417 -50.76 4.42 6.88
CA TYR A 417 -49.75 4.90 7.83
C TYR A 417 -49.40 3.89 8.94
N ARG A 418 -49.53 2.59 8.67
CA ARG A 418 -49.04 1.54 9.56
C ARG A 418 -47.51 1.48 9.60
N GLN A 419 -46.97 1.07 10.74
CA GLN A 419 -45.54 0.81 10.88
C GLN A 419 -45.13 -0.36 9.99
N THR A 420 -44.13 -0.13 9.14
CA THR A 420 -43.55 -1.09 8.21
C THR A 420 -42.03 -0.95 8.26
N VAL A 421 -41.31 -2.06 8.10
CA VAL A 421 -39.84 -2.09 8.15
C VAL A 421 -39.27 -2.08 6.73
N GLU A 422 -38.41 -1.10 6.43
CA GLU A 422 -37.51 -1.13 5.28
C GLU A 422 -36.18 -1.73 5.72
N SER A 423 -35.75 -2.82 5.08
CA SER A 423 -34.44 -3.43 5.34
C SER A 423 -33.40 -2.86 4.38
N VAL A 424 -32.28 -2.38 4.92
CA VAL A 424 -31.13 -1.90 4.17
C VAL A 424 -29.93 -2.78 4.52
N ILE A 425 -29.26 -3.33 3.51
CA ILE A 425 -28.13 -4.24 3.65
C ILE A 425 -26.94 -3.65 2.89
N ASP A 426 -25.75 -3.73 3.47
CA ASP A 426 -24.48 -3.44 2.80
C ASP A 426 -23.73 -4.76 2.58
N ASP A 427 -23.72 -5.25 1.32
CA ASP A 427 -23.14 -6.54 0.95
C ASP A 427 -21.62 -6.60 1.18
N GLU A 428 -20.89 -5.48 1.05
CA GLU A 428 -19.44 -5.42 1.29
C GLU A 428 -19.16 -5.50 2.79
N ALA A 429 -19.92 -4.75 3.60
CA ALA A 429 -19.83 -4.82 5.05
C ALA A 429 -20.22 -6.21 5.57
N VAL A 430 -21.28 -6.84 5.03
CA VAL A 430 -21.67 -8.22 5.36
C VAL A 430 -20.57 -9.22 5.01
N ALA A 431 -19.95 -9.11 3.82
CA ALA A 431 -18.86 -9.99 3.41
C ALA A 431 -17.62 -9.87 4.32
N ARG A 432 -17.41 -8.72 4.95
CA ARG A 432 -16.25 -8.41 5.80
C ARG A 432 -16.46 -8.66 7.29
N TYR A 433 -17.64 -8.37 7.82
CA TYR A 433 -17.95 -8.39 9.26
C TYR A 433 -19.00 -9.45 9.65
N GLY A 434 -19.62 -10.12 8.68
CA GLY A 434 -20.80 -10.95 8.89
C GLY A 434 -22.08 -10.12 9.03
N VAL A 435 -23.20 -10.76 9.33
CA VAL A 435 -24.48 -10.06 9.54
C VAL A 435 -24.53 -9.50 10.97
N ILE A 436 -24.61 -8.17 11.08
CA ILE A 436 -24.79 -7.44 12.35
C ILE A 436 -25.98 -6.48 12.15
N GLU A 437 -27.09 -6.74 12.84
CA GLU A 437 -28.37 -6.07 12.61
C GLU A 437 -28.63 -4.95 13.64
N THR A 438 -29.25 -3.85 13.20
CA THR A 438 -29.77 -2.78 14.07
C THR A 438 -31.21 -2.42 13.70
N GLU A 439 -32.07 -2.24 14.71
CA GLU A 439 -33.46 -1.81 14.55
C GLU A 439 -33.61 -0.34 14.93
N VAL A 440 -34.17 0.48 14.05
CA VAL A 440 -34.33 1.92 14.28
C VAL A 440 -35.67 2.44 13.76
N VAL A 441 -36.29 3.37 14.49
CA VAL A 441 -37.57 3.99 14.08
C VAL A 441 -37.28 5.36 13.47
N ALA A 442 -37.62 5.53 12.20
CA ALA A 442 -37.52 6.81 11.50
C ALA A 442 -38.73 7.69 11.88
N VAL A 443 -38.54 8.53 12.91
CA VAL A 443 -39.59 9.37 13.52
C VAL A 443 -40.30 10.22 12.47
N GLY A 444 -41.63 10.10 12.39
CA GLY A 444 -42.47 10.84 11.45
C GLY A 444 -42.16 10.62 9.97
N CYS A 445 -41.40 9.59 9.61
CA CYS A 445 -41.05 9.27 8.23
C CYS A 445 -42.21 8.55 7.53
N THR A 446 -42.69 9.12 6.41
CA THR A 446 -43.76 8.54 5.58
C THR A 446 -43.32 8.23 4.15
N SER A 447 -42.01 8.21 3.90
CA SER A 447 -41.44 7.82 2.61
C SER A 447 -40.51 6.63 2.79
N ARG A 448 -40.73 5.60 1.97
CA ARG A 448 -39.83 4.45 1.86
C ARG A 448 -38.43 4.87 1.39
N GLY A 449 -38.34 5.84 0.49
CA GLY A 449 -37.07 6.40 0.00
C GLY A 449 -36.29 7.10 1.12
N GLN A 450 -36.97 7.93 1.91
CA GLN A 450 -36.38 8.57 3.10
C GLN A 450 -35.93 7.55 4.15
N ALA A 451 -36.72 6.50 4.42
CA ALA A 451 -36.36 5.40 5.32
C ALA A 451 -35.12 4.62 4.82
N HIS A 452 -35.09 4.27 3.54
CA HIS A 452 -33.96 3.58 2.91
C HIS A 452 -32.67 4.43 2.95
N ARG A 453 -32.76 5.73 2.63
CA ARG A 453 -31.63 6.67 2.77
C ARG A 453 -31.20 6.86 4.22
N PHE A 454 -32.09 6.71 5.20
CA PHE A 454 -31.73 6.75 6.62
C PHE A 454 -30.91 5.52 7.03
N GLY A 455 -31.34 4.31 6.63
CA GLY A 455 -30.59 3.07 6.86
C GLY A 455 -29.22 3.06 6.18
N LYS A 456 -29.14 3.51 4.91
CA LYS A 456 -27.86 3.68 4.21
C LYS A 456 -26.91 4.63 4.93
N TRP A 457 -27.42 5.77 5.41
CA TRP A 457 -26.63 6.75 6.16
C TRP A 457 -26.10 6.21 7.48
N LEU A 458 -26.90 5.41 8.19
CA LEU A 458 -26.50 4.77 9.45
C LEU A 458 -25.32 3.82 9.21
N ILE A 459 -25.48 2.83 8.33
CA ILE A 459 -24.45 1.83 8.00
C ILE A 459 -23.19 2.50 7.45
N TYR A 460 -23.33 3.47 6.54
CA TYR A 460 -22.18 4.16 5.96
C TYR A 460 -21.39 4.92 7.02
N SER A 461 -22.06 5.64 7.93
CA SER A 461 -21.38 6.38 9.00
C SER A 461 -20.66 5.41 9.95
N GLU A 462 -21.29 4.31 10.38
CA GLU A 462 -20.66 3.32 11.26
C GLU A 462 -19.48 2.56 10.63
N THR A 463 -19.45 2.44 9.30
CA THR A 463 -18.40 1.71 8.57
C THR A 463 -17.23 2.59 8.13
N HIS A 464 -17.46 3.89 7.88
CA HIS A 464 -16.47 4.83 7.34
C HIS A 464 -16.05 5.95 8.32
N GLU A 465 -16.93 6.41 9.22
CA GLU A 465 -16.65 7.45 10.22
C GLU A 465 -16.34 6.79 11.58
N THR A 466 -15.24 6.03 11.64
CA THR A 466 -15.03 4.99 12.68
C THR A 466 -14.08 5.35 13.80
N GLU A 467 -13.60 6.59 13.83
CA GLU A 467 -12.66 7.09 14.82
C GLU A 467 -13.16 8.42 15.40
N THR A 468 -12.83 8.68 16.66
CA THR A 468 -12.90 10.01 17.25
C THR A 468 -11.50 10.57 17.44
N VAL A 469 -11.37 11.89 17.39
CA VAL A 469 -10.19 12.64 17.82
C VAL A 469 -10.56 13.53 19.00
N THR A 470 -9.71 13.56 20.02
CA THR A 470 -9.79 14.50 21.14
C THR A 470 -8.48 15.26 21.26
N PHE A 471 -8.56 16.59 21.33
CA PHE A 471 -7.39 17.46 21.50
C PHE A 471 -7.76 18.74 22.26
N ARG A 472 -6.75 19.39 22.86
CA ARG A 472 -6.91 20.65 23.61
C ARG A 472 -6.25 21.78 22.84
N ALA A 473 -6.92 22.92 22.69
CA ALA A 473 -6.42 24.08 21.95
C ALA A 473 -6.79 25.39 22.66
N GLY A 474 -6.05 26.46 22.36
CA GLY A 474 -6.29 27.79 22.93
C GLY A 474 -7.50 28.51 22.30
N LEU A 475 -7.45 29.85 22.32
CA LEU A 475 -8.51 30.74 21.82
C LEU A 475 -8.98 30.43 20.38
N ASP A 476 -8.12 29.86 19.53
CA ASP A 476 -8.46 29.41 18.17
C ASP A 476 -9.65 28.42 18.14
N ALA A 477 -9.86 27.65 19.22
CA ALA A 477 -10.97 26.70 19.37
C ALA A 477 -12.21 27.29 20.07
N ALA A 478 -12.17 28.49 20.63
CA ALA A 478 -13.27 29.08 21.41
C ALA A 478 -14.55 29.37 20.58
N ARG A 479 -14.43 29.45 19.26
CA ARG A 479 -15.55 29.64 18.32
C ARG A 479 -16.15 28.34 17.78
N ILE A 480 -15.66 27.19 18.23
CA ILE A 480 -16.07 25.88 17.72
C ILE A 480 -17.27 25.36 18.51
N TYR A 481 -18.31 24.95 17.79
CA TYR A 481 -19.59 24.48 18.34
C TYR A 481 -19.89 23.04 17.86
N PRO A 482 -20.70 22.26 18.61
CA PRO A 482 -21.11 20.93 18.20
C PRO A 482 -21.69 20.88 16.78
N GLY A 483 -21.36 19.79 16.07
CA GLY A 483 -21.71 19.54 14.67
C GLY A 483 -20.97 20.38 13.63
N ALA A 484 -20.11 21.33 14.02
CA ALA A 484 -19.21 22.01 13.08
C ALA A 484 -18.26 21.00 12.40
N ILE A 485 -17.91 21.25 11.14
CA ILE A 485 -16.81 20.54 10.47
C ILE A 485 -15.51 21.30 10.73
N ILE A 486 -14.48 20.57 11.16
CA ILE A 486 -13.12 21.06 11.33
C ILE A 486 -12.15 20.20 10.50
N GLN A 487 -10.97 20.75 10.21
CA GLN A 487 -9.84 19.99 9.68
C GLN A 487 -8.78 19.79 10.76
N THR A 488 -8.14 18.63 10.75
CA THR A 488 -6.88 18.43 11.49
C THR A 488 -5.77 18.00 10.54
N LEU A 489 -4.55 18.35 10.92
CA LEU A 489 -3.35 17.82 10.31
C LEU A 489 -2.31 17.54 11.39
N ASP A 490 -2.39 16.35 11.95
CA ASP A 490 -1.37 15.78 12.82
C ASP A 490 -0.22 15.20 11.95
N PRO A 491 1.03 15.67 12.09
CA PRO A 491 2.17 15.12 11.34
C PRO A 491 2.42 13.63 11.63
N PHE A 492 2.11 13.12 12.84
CA PHE A 492 2.31 11.72 13.19
C PHE A 492 1.32 10.78 12.47
N ARG A 493 0.13 11.29 12.13
CA ARG A 493 -0.91 10.54 11.40
C ARG A 493 -0.85 10.79 9.90
N ALA A 494 -0.56 12.02 9.47
CA ALA A 494 -0.44 12.40 8.06
C ALA A 494 0.87 11.94 7.42
N GLY A 495 1.93 11.70 8.20
CA GLY A 495 3.27 11.32 7.73
C GLY A 495 4.11 12.50 7.20
N LYS A 496 3.57 13.72 7.18
CA LYS A 496 4.28 14.94 6.77
C LYS A 496 3.82 16.15 7.60
N ARG A 497 4.76 17.04 7.94
CA ARG A 497 4.49 18.34 8.57
C ARG A 497 3.98 19.37 7.55
N TYR A 498 2.80 19.12 6.99
CA TYR A 498 2.13 20.03 6.05
C TYR A 498 1.25 21.09 6.76
N GLY A 499 1.55 21.45 8.00
CA GLY A 499 0.79 22.44 8.74
C GLY A 499 1.58 23.06 9.89
N GLY A 500 1.20 24.27 10.28
CA GLY A 500 1.89 25.05 11.29
C GLY A 500 1.27 26.43 11.49
N ARG A 501 2.08 27.39 11.94
CA ARG A 501 1.72 28.83 11.99
C ARG A 501 2.57 29.63 11.02
N LEU A 502 2.06 30.77 10.55
CA LEU A 502 2.79 31.64 9.63
C LEU A 502 3.82 32.49 10.38
N ALA A 503 5.06 32.48 9.90
CA ALA A 503 6.13 33.34 10.41
C ALA A 503 6.00 34.77 9.86
N ALA A 504 5.61 34.90 8.59
CA ALA A 504 5.24 36.16 7.95
C ALA A 504 4.27 35.89 6.79
N ALA A 505 3.52 36.90 6.35
CA ALA A 505 2.61 36.76 5.23
C ALA A 505 2.50 38.07 4.43
N THR A 506 2.07 37.91 3.18
CA THR A 506 1.46 38.95 2.35
C THR A 506 0.22 38.32 1.70
N THR A 507 -0.55 39.08 0.92
CA THR A 507 -1.69 38.50 0.19
C THR A 507 -1.28 37.48 -0.88
N SER A 508 -0.04 37.47 -1.37
CA SER A 508 0.41 36.62 -2.49
C SER A 508 1.55 35.66 -2.18
N VAL A 509 2.23 35.84 -1.04
CA VAL A 509 3.35 35.00 -0.58
C VAL A 509 3.21 34.76 0.92
N LEU A 510 3.30 33.49 1.32
CA LEU A 510 3.27 33.04 2.71
C LEU A 510 4.65 32.55 3.13
N THR A 511 5.13 32.95 4.30
CA THR A 511 6.38 32.43 4.89
C THR A 511 6.01 31.53 6.08
N LEU A 512 6.39 30.27 5.97
CA LEU A 512 6.06 29.21 6.92
C LEU A 512 6.98 29.28 8.16
N ASP A 513 6.55 28.66 9.26
CA ASP A 513 7.32 28.49 10.49
C ASP A 513 8.49 27.49 10.35
N ALA A 514 8.37 26.51 9.46
CA ALA A 514 9.41 25.56 9.11
C ALA A 514 9.32 25.16 7.62
N PRO A 515 10.42 24.71 6.99
CA PRO A 515 10.39 24.24 5.61
C PRO A 515 9.51 22.99 5.44
N VAL A 516 8.86 22.90 4.27
CA VAL A 516 8.10 21.71 3.83
C VAL A 516 8.66 21.17 2.52
N THR A 517 8.65 19.85 2.34
CA THR A 517 9.05 19.21 1.08
C THR A 517 7.88 19.12 0.10
N LEU A 518 8.00 19.83 -1.04
CA LEU A 518 7.10 19.71 -2.18
C LEU A 518 7.68 18.70 -3.19
N GLN A 519 6.81 17.90 -3.80
CA GLN A 519 7.17 16.77 -4.67
C GLN A 519 6.79 17.02 -6.13
N PRO A 520 7.56 16.52 -7.12
CA PRO A 520 7.25 16.69 -8.53
C PRO A 520 5.93 16.01 -8.89
N GLY A 521 5.15 16.63 -9.78
CA GLY A 521 3.86 16.10 -10.25
C GLY A 521 2.68 16.21 -9.28
N VAL A 522 2.91 16.56 -8.01
CA VAL A 522 1.84 16.82 -7.02
C VAL A 522 1.33 18.25 -7.15
N THR A 523 0.01 18.43 -7.21
CA THR A 523 -0.60 19.77 -7.15
C THR A 523 -0.89 20.15 -5.70
N TYR A 524 -0.58 21.39 -5.32
CA TYR A 524 -0.67 21.85 -3.94
C TYR A 524 -1.63 23.04 -3.77
N SER A 525 -2.30 23.07 -2.62
CA SER A 525 -3.11 24.18 -2.16
C SER A 525 -2.88 24.43 -0.67
N VAL A 526 -2.85 25.68 -0.26
CA VAL A 526 -2.67 26.09 1.14
C VAL A 526 -3.92 26.81 1.63
N THR A 527 -4.40 26.40 2.79
CA THR A 527 -5.54 26.99 3.50
C THR A 527 -5.02 27.78 4.70
N VAL A 528 -5.45 29.03 4.84
CA VAL A 528 -5.01 29.95 5.90
C VAL A 528 -6.22 30.56 6.62
N VAL A 529 -6.09 30.78 7.93
CA VAL A 529 -7.06 31.56 8.72
C VAL A 529 -6.86 33.06 8.44
N LEU A 530 -7.87 33.71 7.89
CA LEU A 530 -7.89 35.16 7.64
C LEU A 530 -8.25 35.97 8.92
N PRO A 531 -8.03 37.30 8.95
CA PRO A 531 -8.40 38.14 10.09
C PRO A 531 -9.90 38.12 10.46
N SER A 532 -10.78 37.70 9.56
CA SER A 532 -12.22 37.49 9.85
C SER A 532 -12.51 36.19 10.61
N GLY A 533 -11.51 35.30 10.74
CA GLY A 533 -11.68 33.92 11.21
C GLY A 533 -12.05 32.92 10.09
N ASP A 534 -12.31 33.38 8.87
CA ASP A 534 -12.66 32.48 7.77
C ASP A 534 -11.43 31.72 7.26
N LEU A 535 -11.63 30.46 6.84
CA LEU A 535 -10.62 29.71 6.11
C LEU A 535 -10.62 30.12 4.63
N GLN A 536 -9.44 30.39 4.09
CA GLN A 536 -9.29 30.64 2.65
C GLN A 536 -8.19 29.77 2.04
N ALA A 537 -8.61 28.92 1.10
CA ALA A 537 -7.71 28.08 0.30
C ALA A 537 -7.22 28.80 -0.98
N ARG A 538 -5.96 28.58 -1.33
CA ARG A 538 -5.33 29.02 -2.59
C ARG A 538 -4.39 27.96 -3.15
N ALA A 539 -4.39 27.80 -4.47
CA ALA A 539 -3.39 26.98 -5.15
C ALA A 539 -1.99 27.60 -4.98
N VAL A 540 -1.00 26.75 -4.76
CA VAL A 540 0.42 27.12 -4.64
C VAL A 540 1.08 27.06 -6.01
N VAL A 541 1.93 28.03 -6.32
CA VAL A 541 2.75 28.02 -7.55
C VAL A 541 3.86 26.99 -7.37
N TRP A 542 3.68 25.82 -7.98
CA TRP A 542 4.64 24.72 -7.93
C TRP A 542 4.73 23.98 -9.26
N ALA A 543 5.96 23.76 -9.73
CA ALA A 543 6.28 23.04 -10.97
C ALA A 543 7.69 22.41 -10.91
N GLY A 544 8.15 22.03 -9.71
CA GLY A 544 9.48 21.43 -9.54
C GLY A 544 9.57 20.04 -10.15
N SER A 545 10.77 19.67 -10.59
CA SER A 545 11.11 18.37 -11.17
C SER A 545 11.74 17.38 -10.19
N VAL A 546 12.02 17.83 -8.95
CA VAL A 546 12.61 17.05 -7.84
C VAL A 546 11.95 17.47 -6.53
N ASP A 547 12.08 16.63 -5.50
CA ASP A 547 11.65 16.97 -4.13
C ASP A 547 12.46 18.17 -3.62
N THR A 548 11.76 19.25 -3.23
CA THR A 548 12.38 20.53 -2.82
C THR A 548 11.80 20.99 -1.50
N GLN A 549 12.67 21.32 -0.53
CA GLN A 549 12.27 22.02 0.68
C GLN A 549 12.03 23.50 0.40
N VAL A 550 10.87 24.02 0.83
CA VAL A 550 10.49 25.42 0.71
C VAL A 550 9.96 25.97 2.03
N THR A 551 10.37 27.18 2.38
CA THR A 551 9.82 27.94 3.53
C THR A 551 8.92 29.09 3.07
N SER A 552 8.87 29.39 1.78
CA SER A 552 8.01 30.43 1.20
C SER A 552 7.12 29.84 0.11
N LEU A 553 5.80 30.00 0.24
CA LEU A 553 4.80 29.57 -0.74
C LEU A 553 4.26 30.78 -1.49
N ALA A 554 4.49 30.82 -2.80
CA ALA A 554 3.83 31.78 -3.69
C ALA A 554 2.43 31.26 -4.08
N LEU A 555 1.43 32.14 -4.11
CA LEU A 555 0.04 31.79 -4.40
C LEU A 555 -0.34 32.13 -5.84
N VAL A 556 -1.09 31.25 -6.50
CA VAL A 556 -1.59 31.47 -7.88
C VAL A 556 -2.56 32.65 -7.94
N THR A 557 -3.34 32.86 -6.88
CA THR A 557 -4.27 33.97 -6.72
C THR A 557 -4.12 34.54 -5.32
N ALA A 558 -4.12 35.87 -5.19
CA ALA A 558 -4.00 36.54 -3.90
C ALA A 558 -5.14 36.17 -2.93
N LEU A 559 -4.83 36.23 -1.64
CA LEU A 559 -5.80 36.20 -0.55
C LEU A 559 -6.62 37.50 -0.52
N SER A 560 -7.85 37.44 -0.01
CA SER A 560 -8.74 38.61 0.09
C SER A 560 -8.36 39.59 1.20
N ALA A 561 -7.51 39.16 2.14
CA ALA A 561 -6.88 39.97 3.17
C ALA A 561 -5.51 39.37 3.52
N GLU A 562 -4.61 40.18 4.08
CA GLU A 562 -3.36 39.68 4.65
C GLU A 562 -3.66 38.86 5.92
N PRO A 563 -3.13 37.63 6.07
CA PRO A 563 -3.25 36.86 7.32
C PRO A 563 -2.65 37.62 8.51
N LEU A 564 -3.18 37.37 9.71
CA LEU A 564 -2.56 37.87 10.93
C LEU A 564 -1.23 37.12 11.19
N PRO A 565 -0.25 37.75 11.89
CA PRO A 565 0.91 37.04 12.40
C PRO A 565 0.48 35.80 13.19
N TRP A 566 1.16 34.67 13.00
CA TRP A 566 0.86 33.40 13.65
C TRP A 566 -0.49 32.75 13.26
N SER A 567 -1.18 33.23 12.21
CA SER A 567 -2.32 32.52 11.60
C SER A 567 -1.94 31.08 11.25
N ILE A 568 -2.85 30.15 11.54
CA ILE A 568 -2.68 28.72 11.24
C ILE A 568 -2.73 28.52 9.72
N TRP A 569 -1.81 27.73 9.18
CA TRP A 569 -1.81 27.27 7.79
C TRP A 569 -1.82 25.74 7.71
N VAL A 570 -2.47 25.21 6.67
CA VAL A 570 -2.48 23.80 6.30
C VAL A 570 -2.26 23.69 4.79
N LEU A 571 -1.35 22.83 4.37
CA LEU A 571 -1.04 22.51 2.98
C LEU A 571 -1.68 21.16 2.63
N ALA A 572 -2.44 21.13 1.54
CA ALA A 572 -3.01 19.93 0.95
C ALA A 572 -2.38 19.70 -0.43
N GLY A 573 -1.87 18.49 -0.65
CA GLY A 573 -1.44 17.98 -1.96
C GLY A 573 -2.49 17.06 -2.57
N SER A 574 -2.44 16.82 -3.88
CA SER A 574 -3.28 15.82 -4.56
C SER A 574 -3.12 14.39 -4.03
N ASN A 575 -2.03 14.11 -3.30
CA ASN A 575 -1.72 12.84 -2.65
C ASN A 575 -1.75 12.90 -1.10
N LEU A 576 -2.08 14.04 -0.50
CA LEU A 576 -2.18 14.20 0.95
C LEU A 576 -3.09 15.39 1.31
N VAL A 577 -4.31 15.11 1.80
CA VAL A 577 -5.30 16.12 2.20
C VAL A 577 -5.58 16.05 3.71
N PRO A 578 -5.88 17.17 4.38
CA PRO A 578 -6.22 17.14 5.81
C PRO A 578 -7.46 16.30 6.10
N GLU A 579 -7.43 15.61 7.23
CA GLU A 579 -8.58 14.88 7.77
C GLU A 579 -9.68 15.86 8.16
N GLN A 580 -10.93 15.43 7.98
CA GLN A 580 -12.10 16.21 8.38
C GLN A 580 -12.81 15.49 9.52
N TRP A 581 -13.32 16.28 10.45
CA TRP A 581 -13.97 15.79 11.65
C TRP A 581 -15.22 16.62 11.94
N ARG A 582 -16.30 15.97 12.37
CA ARG A 582 -17.52 16.59 12.86
C ARG A 582 -17.47 16.66 14.38
N VAL A 583 -17.48 17.88 14.92
CA VAL A 583 -17.36 18.13 16.37
C VAL A 583 -18.53 17.50 17.11
N LEU A 584 -18.25 16.73 18.16
CA LEU A 584 -19.24 16.17 19.08
C LEU A 584 -19.41 17.06 20.31
N SER A 585 -18.30 17.54 20.87
CA SER A 585 -18.27 18.43 22.03
C SER A 585 -17.19 19.50 21.91
N SER A 586 -17.41 20.60 22.60
CA SER A 586 -16.49 21.73 22.76
C SER A 586 -16.66 22.25 24.18
N VAL A 587 -15.64 22.09 25.03
CA VAL A 587 -15.72 22.32 26.47
C VAL A 587 -14.49 23.08 26.94
N GLU A 588 -14.68 24.16 27.71
CA GLU A 588 -13.56 24.83 28.37
C GLU A 588 -13.01 23.94 29.50
N SER A 589 -11.77 23.49 29.32
CA SER A 589 -11.09 22.52 30.21
C SER A 589 -10.25 23.21 31.29
N ASP A 590 -9.61 24.32 30.92
CA ASP A 590 -8.89 25.27 31.77
C ASP A 590 -9.19 26.68 31.22
N PRO A 591 -9.03 27.76 32.01
CA PRO A 591 -9.30 29.12 31.54
C PRO A 591 -8.57 29.47 30.23
N GLY A 592 -9.33 29.66 29.15
CA GLY A 592 -8.81 29.94 27.81
C GLY A 592 -8.31 28.72 27.01
N ILE A 593 -8.52 27.48 27.49
CA ILE A 593 -8.17 26.23 26.80
C ILE A 593 -9.43 25.38 26.60
N VAL A 594 -9.82 25.20 25.35
CA VAL A 594 -10.97 24.39 24.93
C VAL A 594 -10.52 22.99 24.51
N GLU A 595 -11.17 21.99 25.07
CA GLU A 595 -11.08 20.61 24.63
C GLU A 595 -12.16 20.35 23.56
N ILE A 596 -11.73 19.78 22.43
CA ILE A 596 -12.58 19.42 21.30
C ILE A 596 -12.53 17.91 21.15
N THR A 597 -13.70 17.26 21.21
CA THR A 597 -13.87 15.87 20.74
C THR A 597 -14.70 15.90 19.46
N ALA A 598 -14.23 15.20 18.42
CA ALA A 598 -14.88 15.16 17.11
C ALA A 598 -14.86 13.75 16.52
N LEU A 599 -15.93 13.36 15.82
CA LEU A 599 -16.00 12.12 15.04
C LEU A 599 -15.37 12.34 13.66
N GLN A 600 -14.73 11.32 13.10
CA GLN A 600 -14.24 11.31 11.72
C GLN A 600 -15.37 11.72 10.76
N HIS A 601 -15.07 12.50 9.73
CA HIS A 601 -16.06 12.93 8.75
C HIS A 601 -15.61 12.64 7.32
N ASP A 602 -16.46 11.92 6.57
CA ASP A 602 -16.31 11.76 5.13
C ASP A 602 -17.30 12.67 4.36
N PRO A 603 -16.82 13.70 3.65
CA PRO A 603 -17.65 14.51 2.76
C PRO A 603 -18.32 13.71 1.62
N GLY A 604 -17.76 12.54 1.25
CA GLY A 604 -18.30 11.66 0.22
C GLY A 604 -19.61 10.97 0.60
N LYS A 605 -19.89 10.86 1.92
CA LYS A 605 -21.07 10.19 2.50
C LYS A 605 -22.38 10.55 1.83
N PHE A 606 -22.62 11.83 1.55
CA PHE A 606 -23.89 12.28 0.97
C PHE A 606 -24.09 11.76 -0.47
N GLY A 607 -23.03 11.74 -1.27
CA GLY A 607 -23.05 11.18 -2.63
C GLY A 607 -23.29 9.66 -2.64
N ALA A 608 -22.66 8.94 -1.71
CA ALA A 608 -22.85 7.50 -1.54
C ALA A 608 -24.29 7.15 -1.08
N VAL A 609 -24.81 7.85 -0.08
CA VAL A 609 -26.16 7.58 0.47
C VAL A 609 -27.28 7.88 -0.52
N GLU A 610 -27.17 8.97 -1.29
CA GLU A 610 -28.29 9.51 -2.08
C GLU A 610 -28.23 9.09 -3.55
N ASN A 611 -27.03 8.99 -4.12
CA ASN A 611 -26.81 8.70 -5.53
C ASN A 611 -26.07 7.36 -5.75
N SER A 612 -25.73 6.63 -4.68
CA SER A 612 -24.93 5.39 -4.73
C SER A 612 -23.58 5.59 -5.45
N ILE A 613 -23.00 6.78 -5.33
CA ILE A 613 -21.68 7.10 -5.90
C ILE A 613 -20.59 6.59 -4.95
N VAL A 614 -19.83 5.61 -5.41
CA VAL A 614 -18.57 5.21 -4.76
C VAL A 614 -17.50 6.23 -5.15
N LEU A 615 -16.86 6.85 -4.15
CA LEU A 615 -15.74 7.77 -4.31
C LEU A 615 -14.47 7.11 -3.78
N GLU A 616 -13.34 7.37 -4.44
CA GLU A 616 -12.03 6.94 -3.95
C GLU A 616 -11.77 7.53 -2.54
N PRO A 617 -11.21 6.74 -1.60
CA PRO A 617 -10.88 7.22 -0.26
C PRO A 617 -9.98 8.46 -0.33
N ARG A 618 -10.31 9.48 0.47
CA ARG A 618 -9.51 10.70 0.56
C ARG A 618 -8.10 10.34 1.07
N PRO A 619 -7.01 10.74 0.38
CA PRO A 619 -5.64 10.38 0.78
C PRO A 619 -5.23 11.23 1.99
N VAL A 620 -5.60 10.80 3.20
CA VAL A 620 -5.40 11.57 4.44
C VAL A 620 -4.08 11.32 5.14
N SER A 621 -3.34 10.30 4.69
CA SER A 621 -2.01 9.97 5.20
C SER A 621 -1.10 9.54 4.06
N SER A 622 0.15 9.99 4.09
CA SER A 622 1.23 9.40 3.28
C SER A 622 1.99 8.29 4.01
N ILE A 623 1.55 7.91 5.22
CA ILE A 623 1.96 6.67 5.91
C ILE A 623 1.17 5.53 5.27
N ASP A 624 1.56 5.19 4.03
CA ASP A 624 0.85 4.17 3.27
C ASP A 624 0.98 2.81 3.97
N SER A 625 -0.17 2.32 4.44
CA SER A 625 -0.25 1.05 5.13
C SER A 625 -0.12 -0.15 4.19
N ARG A 626 -0.40 -0.03 2.89
CA ARG A 626 -0.52 -1.16 1.95
C ARG A 626 0.37 -0.96 0.70
N PRO A 627 1.47 -1.73 0.55
CA PRO A 627 2.36 -1.57 -0.60
C PRO A 627 1.67 -1.78 -1.94
N GLY A 628 2.19 -1.11 -2.98
CA GLY A 628 1.82 -1.37 -4.36
C GLY A 628 2.23 -2.77 -4.85
N ALA A 629 1.92 -3.06 -6.12
CA ALA A 629 2.41 -4.26 -6.79
C ALA A 629 3.94 -4.17 -7.03
N VAL A 630 4.64 -5.30 -6.94
CA VAL A 630 6.07 -5.37 -7.34
C VAL A 630 6.20 -5.17 -8.86
N VAL A 631 7.34 -4.64 -9.31
CA VAL A 631 7.56 -4.29 -10.72
C VAL A 631 8.67 -5.17 -11.30
N GLY A 632 8.59 -5.52 -12.59
CA GLY A 632 9.65 -6.27 -13.27
C GLY A 632 9.92 -7.66 -12.69
N LEU A 633 8.87 -8.37 -12.26
CA LEU A 633 8.98 -9.76 -11.80
C LEU A 633 9.47 -10.65 -12.95
N MET A 634 10.60 -11.32 -12.72
CA MET A 634 11.24 -12.26 -13.65
C MET A 634 11.77 -13.49 -12.92
N ALA A 635 11.90 -14.59 -13.64
CA ALA A 635 12.43 -15.87 -13.16
C ALA A 635 13.43 -16.43 -14.17
N GLU A 636 14.54 -16.97 -13.68
CA GLU A 636 15.59 -17.58 -14.48
C GLU A 636 15.97 -18.95 -13.90
N THR A 637 16.15 -19.96 -14.75
CA THR A 637 16.60 -21.28 -14.32
C THR A 637 18.13 -21.33 -14.28
N ALA A 638 18.69 -21.61 -13.11
CA ALA A 638 20.12 -21.80 -12.90
C ALA A 638 20.42 -23.24 -12.44
N MET A 639 21.63 -23.72 -12.66
CA MET A 639 22.08 -25.01 -12.13
C MET A 639 22.98 -24.82 -10.91
N ARG A 640 22.78 -25.67 -9.90
CA ARG A 640 23.49 -25.68 -8.63
C ARG A 640 24.11 -27.05 -8.41
N MET A 641 25.40 -27.09 -8.08
CA MET A 641 26.03 -28.32 -7.58
C MET A 641 25.52 -28.60 -6.16
N VAL A 642 24.88 -29.74 -5.97
CA VAL A 642 24.41 -30.20 -4.64
C VAL A 642 25.47 -31.06 -3.96
N ASN A 643 26.26 -31.80 -4.74
CA ASN A 643 27.45 -32.52 -4.28
C ASN A 643 28.38 -32.81 -5.48
N ALA A 644 29.53 -33.45 -5.22
CA ALA A 644 30.56 -33.75 -6.23
C ALA A 644 30.13 -34.69 -7.38
N ALA A 645 28.88 -35.17 -7.39
CA ALA A 645 28.33 -36.03 -8.45
C ALA A 645 26.88 -35.67 -8.84
N GLY A 646 26.33 -34.54 -8.38
CA GLY A 646 24.91 -34.22 -8.47
C GLY A 646 24.64 -32.75 -8.77
N MET A 647 24.00 -32.51 -9.91
CA MET A 647 23.46 -31.21 -10.32
C MET A 647 21.97 -31.16 -10.03
N SER A 648 21.51 -30.07 -9.42
CA SER A 648 20.09 -29.74 -9.27
C SER A 648 19.80 -28.42 -9.96
N THR A 649 18.56 -28.25 -10.40
CA THR A 649 18.04 -27.00 -10.95
C THR A 649 17.44 -26.16 -9.83
N ARG A 650 17.66 -24.84 -9.92
CA ARG A 650 16.99 -23.84 -9.09
C ARG A 650 16.36 -22.77 -9.98
N ILE A 651 15.29 -22.14 -9.51
CA ILE A 651 14.71 -20.97 -10.17
C ILE A 651 15.07 -19.75 -9.33
N THR A 652 15.92 -18.87 -9.85
CA THR A 652 16.20 -17.56 -9.26
C THR A 652 15.10 -16.60 -9.70
N VAL A 653 14.31 -16.11 -8.74
CA VAL A 653 13.22 -15.15 -8.95
C VAL A 653 13.71 -13.78 -8.49
N SER A 654 13.44 -12.73 -9.26
CA SER A 654 13.77 -11.35 -8.87
C SER A 654 12.72 -10.34 -9.33
N TRP A 655 12.66 -9.21 -8.62
CA TRP A 655 11.70 -8.13 -8.85
C TRP A 655 12.29 -6.80 -8.38
N MET A 656 11.59 -5.70 -8.67
CA MET A 656 11.84 -4.39 -8.09
C MET A 656 10.76 -4.07 -7.03
N PRO A 657 11.09 -3.27 -6.00
CA PRO A 657 10.10 -2.77 -5.05
C PRO A 657 8.97 -2.00 -5.76
N PRO A 658 7.76 -1.94 -5.17
CA PRO A 658 6.69 -1.07 -5.66
C PRO A 658 7.10 0.40 -5.67
N ALA A 659 6.58 1.17 -6.63
CA ALA A 659 6.81 2.62 -6.69
C ALA A 659 6.06 3.43 -5.60
N ALA A 660 5.17 2.77 -4.83
CA ALA A 660 4.40 3.36 -3.76
C ALA A 660 4.24 2.38 -2.59
N GLY A 661 4.29 2.91 -1.37
CA GLY A 661 4.14 2.18 -0.12
C GLY A 661 5.44 1.61 0.45
N ALA A 662 5.62 1.73 1.77
CA ALA A 662 6.80 1.23 2.45
C ALA A 662 6.75 -0.30 2.60
N VAL A 663 7.73 -1.00 2.02
CA VAL A 663 7.85 -2.46 2.11
C VAL A 663 8.82 -2.85 3.21
N ALA A 664 8.42 -3.80 4.06
CA ALA A 664 9.30 -4.43 5.04
C ALA A 664 9.75 -5.83 4.61
N ARG A 665 8.91 -6.55 3.86
CA ARG A 665 9.18 -7.91 3.35
C ARG A 665 8.27 -8.26 2.17
N TYR A 666 8.56 -9.37 1.50
CA TYR A 666 7.78 -9.94 0.41
C TYR A 666 7.37 -11.36 0.78
N VAL A 667 6.15 -11.76 0.42
CA VAL A 667 5.75 -13.17 0.41
C VAL A 667 5.95 -13.71 -1.00
N VAL A 668 6.80 -14.73 -1.10
CA VAL A 668 7.07 -15.48 -2.33
C VAL A 668 6.26 -16.76 -2.25
N ALA A 669 5.31 -16.97 -3.17
CA ALA A 669 4.54 -18.20 -3.25
C ALA A 669 4.77 -18.87 -4.61
N TRP A 670 4.94 -20.20 -4.62
CA TRP A 670 5.09 -20.95 -5.86
C TRP A 670 4.39 -22.30 -5.80
N ARG A 671 4.01 -22.81 -6.97
CA ARG A 671 3.56 -24.19 -7.16
C ARG A 671 4.05 -24.72 -8.50
N ARG A 672 4.28 -26.02 -8.57
CA ARG A 672 4.53 -26.75 -9.81
C ARG A 672 3.22 -27.34 -10.31
N ASP A 673 2.87 -27.08 -11.55
CA ASP A 673 1.67 -27.56 -12.24
C ASP A 673 0.38 -27.37 -11.40
N SER A 674 -0.20 -28.47 -10.90
CA SER A 674 -1.40 -28.49 -10.05
C SER A 674 -1.10 -28.83 -8.58
N GLU A 675 0.17 -28.75 -8.13
CA GLU A 675 0.54 -28.92 -6.72
C GLU A 675 -0.04 -27.80 -5.82
N ASN A 676 -0.04 -28.05 -4.51
CA ASN A 676 -0.35 -27.04 -3.51
C ASN A 676 0.69 -25.91 -3.53
N TRP A 677 0.24 -24.67 -3.29
CA TRP A 677 1.12 -23.53 -3.10
C TRP A 677 2.05 -23.74 -1.89
N ARG A 678 3.34 -23.59 -2.13
CA ARG A 678 4.38 -23.37 -1.12
C ARG A 678 4.59 -21.86 -0.99
N GLN A 679 4.99 -21.39 0.17
CA GLN A 679 5.24 -19.97 0.43
C GLN A 679 6.44 -19.77 1.35
N ASP A 680 7.15 -18.67 1.15
CA ASP A 680 8.22 -18.19 2.02
C ASP A 680 8.16 -16.66 2.15
N THR A 681 8.88 -16.08 3.11
CA THR A 681 8.89 -14.64 3.39
C THR A 681 10.32 -14.09 3.42
N VAL A 682 10.60 -13.11 2.55
CA VAL A 682 11.95 -12.56 2.35
C VAL A 682 11.98 -11.04 2.52
N SER A 683 13.10 -10.49 2.97
CA SER A 683 13.33 -9.03 2.99
C SER A 683 14.00 -8.51 1.71
N THR A 684 14.64 -9.39 0.94
CA THR A 684 15.34 -9.10 -0.33
C THR A 684 14.39 -9.03 -1.52
N THR A 685 14.84 -8.42 -2.62
CA THR A 685 14.10 -8.33 -3.89
C THR A 685 14.40 -9.48 -4.85
N SER A 686 14.89 -10.60 -4.30
CA SER A 686 15.19 -11.84 -5.00
C SER A 686 15.06 -13.03 -4.06
N PHE A 687 14.72 -14.19 -4.61
CA PHE A 687 14.59 -15.47 -3.90
C PHE A 687 14.93 -16.65 -4.81
N ASP A 688 15.69 -17.61 -4.30
CA ASP A 688 16.03 -18.84 -5.01
C ASP A 688 15.07 -19.97 -4.59
N ILE A 689 14.28 -20.46 -5.54
CA ILE A 689 13.52 -21.70 -5.36
C ILE A 689 14.48 -22.85 -5.66
N GLU A 690 14.92 -23.54 -4.61
CA GLU A 690 15.83 -24.68 -4.69
C GLU A 690 15.11 -25.99 -5.05
N ASP A 691 15.85 -26.94 -5.62
CA ASP A 691 15.39 -28.26 -6.08
C ASP A 691 14.10 -28.21 -6.92
N THR A 692 14.23 -27.71 -8.16
CA THR A 692 13.12 -27.49 -9.09
C THR A 692 13.11 -28.49 -10.26
N PRO A 693 12.48 -29.68 -10.12
CA PRO A 693 12.23 -30.61 -11.22
C PRO A 693 11.50 -30.01 -12.41
N VAL A 694 11.69 -30.61 -13.58
CA VAL A 694 11.00 -30.30 -14.85
C VAL A 694 9.47 -30.14 -14.64
N GLY A 695 8.89 -29.06 -15.16
CA GLY A 695 7.47 -28.72 -14.99
C GLY A 695 7.20 -27.22 -15.14
N MET A 696 5.93 -26.83 -15.08
CA MET A 696 5.53 -25.41 -15.15
C MET A 696 5.32 -24.86 -13.74
N TYR A 697 6.06 -23.82 -13.39
CA TYR A 697 5.98 -23.14 -12.10
C TYR A 697 5.13 -21.87 -12.21
N ALA A 698 4.05 -21.80 -11.43
CA ALA A 698 3.37 -20.53 -11.19
C ALA A 698 4.01 -19.87 -9.97
N ILE A 699 4.56 -18.67 -10.15
CA ILE A 699 5.34 -17.94 -9.14
C ILE A 699 4.68 -16.60 -8.89
N ARG A 700 4.39 -16.31 -7.62
CA ARG A 700 3.61 -15.17 -7.16
C ARG A 700 4.35 -14.40 -6.08
N ILE A 701 4.51 -13.10 -6.26
CA ILE A 701 5.12 -12.19 -5.28
C ILE A 701 4.08 -11.21 -4.74
N ILE A 702 4.12 -10.97 -3.43
CA ILE A 702 3.28 -9.99 -2.72
C ILE A 702 4.18 -9.13 -1.83
N ALA A 703 4.20 -7.81 -2.02
CA ALA A 703 4.88 -6.89 -1.12
C ALA A 703 4.08 -6.70 0.20
N VAL A 704 4.77 -6.60 1.33
CA VAL A 704 4.17 -6.51 2.67
C VAL A 704 4.79 -5.36 3.47
N SER A 705 3.96 -4.48 4.03
CA SER A 705 4.43 -3.37 4.87
C SER A 705 4.88 -3.84 6.26
N ALA A 706 5.55 -2.96 7.01
CA ALA A 706 5.90 -3.19 8.41
C ALA A 706 4.67 -3.50 9.29
N LEU A 707 3.48 -3.00 8.91
CA LEU A 707 2.19 -3.25 9.55
C LEU A 707 1.52 -4.56 9.10
N GLY A 708 2.23 -5.42 8.36
CA GLY A 708 1.75 -6.73 7.92
C GLY A 708 0.68 -6.71 6.81
N ARG A 709 0.36 -5.55 6.23
CA ARG A 709 -0.61 -5.46 5.13
C ARG A 709 0.04 -5.91 3.82
N GLN A 710 -0.65 -6.78 3.11
CA GLN A 710 -0.24 -7.32 1.82
C GLN A 710 -0.76 -6.48 0.65
N GLY A 711 0.13 -6.09 -0.28
CA GLY A 711 -0.21 -5.44 -1.54
C GLY A 711 -0.91 -6.34 -2.56
N PRO A 712 -1.09 -5.89 -3.81
CA PRO A 712 -1.53 -6.73 -4.92
C PRO A 712 -0.50 -7.82 -5.22
N ALA A 713 -0.97 -9.02 -5.56
CA ALA A 713 -0.12 -10.12 -6.00
C ALA A 713 0.25 -9.96 -7.48
N VAL A 714 1.52 -10.19 -7.82
CA VAL A 714 2.00 -10.29 -9.20
C VAL A 714 2.42 -11.73 -9.46
N GLU A 715 1.94 -12.33 -10.55
CA GLU A 715 2.16 -13.74 -10.87
C GLU A 715 2.74 -13.91 -12.27
N ILE A 716 3.71 -14.81 -12.41
CA ILE A 716 4.28 -15.25 -13.70
C ILE A 716 4.26 -16.79 -13.80
N LEU A 717 4.28 -17.29 -15.03
CA LEU A 717 4.50 -18.71 -15.33
C LEU A 717 5.91 -18.89 -15.87
N HIS A 718 6.64 -19.87 -15.33
CA HIS A 718 8.02 -20.18 -15.70
C HIS A 718 8.19 -21.69 -15.93
N THR A 719 8.80 -22.10 -17.04
CA THR A 719 8.94 -23.53 -17.39
C THR A 719 10.37 -24.01 -17.14
N VAL A 720 10.50 -25.20 -16.55
CA VAL A 720 11.75 -25.96 -16.45
C VAL A 720 11.62 -27.17 -17.38
N ASP A 721 12.48 -27.26 -18.41
CA ASP A 721 12.44 -28.29 -19.48
C ASP A 721 13.46 -29.42 -19.27
N GLU A 722 13.28 -30.56 -19.96
CA GLU A 722 14.29 -31.63 -20.05
C GLU A 722 15.45 -31.27 -21.00
N SER A 723 16.66 -31.71 -20.63
CA SER A 723 17.95 -31.42 -21.27
C SER A 723 18.05 -31.76 -22.77
N ALA A 724 18.49 -30.79 -23.58
CA ALA A 724 18.69 -30.92 -25.03
C ALA A 724 20.13 -31.27 -25.42
N VAL A 725 20.31 -32.15 -26.41
CA VAL A 725 21.63 -32.63 -26.86
C VAL A 725 22.61 -31.48 -27.18
N ALA A 726 23.83 -31.57 -26.65
CA ALA A 726 24.83 -30.52 -26.80
C ALA A 726 25.44 -30.50 -28.22
N PRO A 727 25.89 -29.33 -28.73
CA PRO A 727 26.58 -29.24 -30.01
C PRO A 727 27.87 -30.10 -30.05
N ASP A 728 28.22 -30.55 -31.25
CA ASP A 728 29.45 -31.29 -31.50
C ASP A 728 30.68 -30.36 -31.47
N ILE A 729 31.81 -30.87 -30.97
CA ILE A 729 33.07 -30.13 -30.92
C ILE A 729 33.59 -29.89 -32.34
N THR A 730 34.02 -28.65 -32.62
CA THR A 730 34.59 -28.25 -33.91
C THR A 730 36.06 -27.84 -33.77
N GLY A 731 36.81 -27.85 -34.88
CA GLY A 731 38.17 -27.28 -34.93
C GLY A 731 39.25 -28.02 -34.15
N ILE A 732 39.10 -29.33 -33.93
CA ILE A 732 40.15 -30.19 -33.36
C ILE A 732 41.39 -30.20 -34.28
N ARG A 733 42.56 -29.93 -33.71
CA ARG A 733 43.83 -29.68 -34.42
C ARG A 733 45.03 -29.92 -33.51
N LEU A 734 46.20 -30.11 -34.12
CA LEU A 734 47.49 -29.96 -33.42
C LEU A 734 47.70 -28.47 -33.06
N ASN A 735 48.18 -28.19 -31.86
CA ASN A 735 48.47 -26.83 -31.41
C ASN A 735 49.55 -26.79 -30.30
N PRO A 736 50.85 -26.60 -30.62
CA PRO A 736 51.47 -26.48 -31.95
C PRO A 736 51.57 -27.82 -32.70
N SER A 737 52.30 -27.88 -33.82
CA SER A 737 52.58 -29.11 -34.57
C SER A 737 53.30 -30.17 -33.73
N TRP A 738 53.00 -31.46 -33.97
CA TRP A 738 53.72 -32.57 -33.35
C TRP A 738 55.02 -32.85 -34.14
N SER A 739 56.12 -32.32 -33.61
CA SER A 739 57.49 -32.46 -34.14
C SER A 739 58.46 -32.54 -32.95
N GLY A 740 58.21 -33.50 -32.06
CA GLY A 740 58.83 -33.56 -30.75
C GLY A 740 58.20 -34.63 -29.86
N ARG A 741 58.78 -34.82 -28.67
CA ARG A 741 58.39 -35.86 -27.70
C ARG A 741 56.88 -35.90 -27.40
N ASP A 742 56.28 -34.75 -27.10
CA ASP A 742 54.88 -34.64 -26.67
C ASP A 742 53.96 -34.24 -27.84
N CYS A 743 52.73 -34.76 -27.84
CA CYS A 743 51.71 -34.48 -28.86
C CYS A 743 50.60 -33.57 -28.31
N PRO A 744 50.62 -32.25 -28.58
CA PRO A 744 49.60 -31.32 -28.12
C PRO A 744 48.44 -31.19 -29.13
N ILE A 745 47.22 -31.43 -28.65
CA ILE A 745 45.97 -31.18 -29.38
C ILE A 745 45.11 -30.11 -28.70
N ALA A 746 44.37 -29.36 -29.51
CA ALA A 746 43.37 -28.39 -29.04
C ALA A 746 42.14 -28.40 -29.95
N TRP A 747 41.01 -27.93 -29.45
CA TRP A 747 39.77 -27.80 -30.21
C TRP A 747 39.14 -26.41 -30.01
N GLY A 748 38.01 -26.14 -30.66
CA GLY A 748 37.19 -24.97 -30.37
C GLY A 748 36.48 -25.16 -29.02
N PRO A 749 36.49 -24.16 -28.10
CA PRO A 749 35.77 -24.28 -26.84
C PRO A 749 34.26 -24.42 -27.09
N LEU A 750 33.65 -25.43 -26.48
CA LEU A 750 32.20 -25.63 -26.51
C LEU A 750 31.56 -24.78 -25.40
N ALA A 751 30.65 -23.88 -25.77
CA ALA A 751 29.97 -23.01 -24.82
C ALA A 751 29.16 -23.82 -23.80
N GLY A 752 29.31 -23.52 -22.51
CA GLY A 752 28.64 -24.26 -21.43
C GLY A 752 29.19 -25.66 -21.14
N ALA A 753 30.32 -26.06 -21.76
CA ALA A 753 31.00 -27.30 -21.41
C ALA A 753 31.82 -27.13 -20.12
N TYR A 754 31.61 -28.03 -19.16
CA TYR A 754 32.36 -28.05 -17.90
C TYR A 754 33.53 -29.03 -17.92
N GLN A 755 33.44 -30.10 -18.72
CA GLN A 755 34.49 -31.10 -18.92
C GLN A 755 34.49 -31.66 -20.35
N TYR A 756 35.65 -32.17 -20.77
CA TYR A 756 35.88 -32.90 -22.00
C TYR A 756 36.49 -34.27 -21.68
N ARG A 757 36.01 -35.31 -22.37
CA ARG A 757 36.63 -36.64 -22.37
C ARG A 757 37.50 -36.79 -23.60
N VAL A 758 38.77 -37.16 -23.42
CA VAL A 758 39.73 -37.42 -24.49
C VAL A 758 40.11 -38.90 -24.47
N ARG A 759 39.98 -39.58 -25.62
CA ARG A 759 40.39 -40.98 -25.79
C ARG A 759 41.48 -41.07 -26.85
N VAL A 760 42.52 -41.84 -26.57
CA VAL A 760 43.67 -42.02 -27.48
C VAL A 760 43.66 -43.43 -28.03
N PHE A 761 43.90 -43.58 -29.32
CA PHE A 761 43.83 -44.84 -30.06
C PHE A 761 45.08 -45.08 -30.91
N ASP A 762 45.44 -46.36 -31.03
CA ASP A 762 46.36 -46.89 -32.03
C ASP A 762 45.55 -47.72 -33.04
N GLY A 763 45.35 -47.17 -34.24
CA GLY A 763 44.38 -47.68 -35.20
C GLY A 763 42.97 -47.77 -34.59
N ALA A 764 42.48 -49.00 -34.39
CA ALA A 764 41.18 -49.30 -33.78
C ALA A 764 41.25 -49.58 -32.27
N THR A 765 42.45 -49.78 -31.70
CA THR A 765 42.64 -50.13 -30.29
C THR A 765 42.67 -48.87 -29.43
N GLN A 766 41.80 -48.75 -28.43
CA GLN A 766 41.88 -47.68 -27.44
C GLN A 766 43.07 -47.94 -26.50
N LEU A 767 43.97 -46.97 -26.39
CA LEU A 767 45.11 -46.99 -25.47
C LEU A 767 44.72 -46.49 -24.09
N ARG A 768 44.01 -45.34 -24.04
CA ARG A 768 43.64 -44.65 -22.79
C ARG A 768 42.41 -43.75 -22.94
N GLU A 769 41.88 -43.34 -21.80
CA GLU A 769 40.84 -42.33 -21.64
C GLU A 769 41.23 -41.39 -20.49
N ASP A 770 41.30 -40.09 -20.78
CA ASP A 770 41.64 -39.02 -19.84
C ASP A 770 40.54 -37.93 -19.89
N TRP A 771 40.45 -37.12 -18.84
CA TRP A 771 39.46 -36.04 -18.71
C TRP A 771 40.15 -34.69 -18.49
N THR A 772 39.64 -33.62 -19.12
CA THR A 772 40.18 -32.26 -19.02
C THR A 772 39.08 -31.21 -18.94
N GLY A 773 39.27 -30.17 -18.13
CA GLY A 773 38.38 -28.99 -18.08
C GLY A 773 38.72 -27.91 -19.12
N LEU A 774 39.82 -28.08 -19.86
CA LEU A 774 40.28 -27.11 -20.85
C LEU A 774 40.09 -27.65 -22.27
N PRO A 775 39.90 -26.80 -23.30
CA PRO A 775 39.74 -27.21 -24.69
C PRO A 775 41.07 -27.63 -25.37
N GLN A 776 41.96 -28.26 -24.60
CA GLN A 776 43.28 -28.73 -24.99
C GLN A 776 43.71 -29.93 -24.16
N TYR A 777 44.57 -30.78 -24.73
CA TYR A 777 45.14 -31.96 -24.10
C TYR A 777 46.52 -32.24 -24.70
N VAL A 778 47.47 -32.70 -23.88
CA VAL A 778 48.82 -33.05 -24.32
C VAL A 778 49.06 -34.52 -24.01
N TYR A 779 49.19 -35.34 -25.06
CA TYR A 779 49.62 -36.73 -24.91
C TYR A 779 51.15 -36.75 -24.80
N THR A 780 51.64 -36.87 -23.57
CA THR A 780 53.07 -36.79 -23.30
C THR A 780 53.81 -38.05 -23.73
N TYR A 781 55.11 -37.93 -23.99
CA TYR A 781 55.97 -39.06 -24.33
C TYR A 781 55.99 -40.13 -23.22
N ALA A 782 55.94 -39.70 -21.96
CA ALA A 782 55.83 -40.60 -20.81
C ALA A 782 54.51 -41.39 -20.81
N ALA A 783 53.39 -40.75 -21.18
CA ALA A 783 52.11 -41.42 -21.39
C ALA A 783 52.19 -42.42 -22.57
N ASN A 784 52.81 -42.01 -23.68
CA ASN A 784 53.01 -42.86 -24.86
C ASN A 784 53.82 -44.13 -24.55
N LEU A 785 54.91 -44.01 -23.77
CA LEU A 785 55.68 -45.15 -23.28
C LEU A 785 54.87 -46.04 -22.31
N ALA A 786 54.13 -45.44 -21.37
CA ALA A 786 53.29 -46.18 -20.42
C ALA A 786 52.20 -47.01 -21.11
N ASP A 787 51.67 -46.52 -22.23
CA ASP A 787 50.68 -47.22 -23.07
C ASP A 787 51.33 -48.29 -23.98
N GLY A 788 52.62 -48.63 -23.80
CA GLY A 788 53.36 -49.61 -24.59
C GLY A 788 53.92 -49.08 -25.92
N GLY A 789 54.22 -47.77 -25.99
CA GLY A 789 54.91 -47.14 -27.12
C GLY A 789 56.44 -47.30 -27.09
N PRO A 790 57.21 -46.43 -27.77
CA PRO A 790 56.79 -45.16 -28.36
C PRO A 790 56.07 -45.33 -29.71
N ARG A 791 54.89 -44.71 -29.85
CA ARG A 791 54.10 -44.70 -31.09
C ARG A 791 54.22 -43.36 -31.81
N ARG A 792 54.48 -43.44 -33.11
CA ARG A 792 54.69 -42.29 -34.01
C ARG A 792 53.41 -41.78 -34.66
N ALA A 793 52.30 -42.50 -34.52
CA ALA A 793 50.98 -42.14 -35.04
C ALA A 793 49.91 -42.56 -34.02
N VAL A 794 48.95 -41.68 -33.76
CA VAL A 794 47.81 -41.93 -32.85
C VAL A 794 46.57 -41.20 -33.36
N ARG A 795 45.39 -41.69 -32.98
CA ARG A 795 44.09 -41.04 -33.23
C ARG A 795 43.47 -40.61 -31.91
N PHE A 796 43.02 -39.37 -31.84
CA PHE A 796 42.29 -38.81 -30.70
C PHE A 796 40.80 -38.76 -31.01
N GLU A 797 39.97 -39.02 -30.00
CA GLU A 797 38.54 -38.72 -30.00
C GLU A 797 38.20 -37.85 -28.78
N VAL A 798 37.43 -36.78 -28.98
CA VAL A 798 37.04 -35.84 -27.92
C VAL A 798 35.53 -35.67 -27.88
N ILE A 799 34.93 -35.76 -26.69
CA ILE A 799 33.49 -35.55 -26.44
C ILE A 799 33.34 -34.44 -25.39
N GLY A 800 32.47 -33.47 -25.66
CA GLY A 800 32.17 -32.37 -24.74
C GLY A 800 30.98 -32.69 -23.85
N PHE A 801 31.07 -32.34 -22.58
CA PHE A 801 30.01 -32.48 -21.60
C PHE A 801 29.55 -31.10 -21.14
N THR A 802 28.30 -30.78 -21.44
CA THR A 802 27.63 -29.54 -21.07
C THR A 802 26.50 -29.83 -20.10
N LEU A 803 25.98 -28.77 -19.47
CA LEU A 803 24.82 -28.84 -18.58
C LEU A 803 23.55 -29.42 -19.24
N VAL A 804 23.42 -29.27 -20.57
CA VAL A 804 22.26 -29.78 -21.33
C VAL A 804 22.49 -31.20 -21.90
N GLY A 805 23.72 -31.73 -21.83
CA GLY A 805 24.04 -33.08 -22.30
C GLY A 805 25.46 -33.22 -22.85
N GLN A 806 25.78 -34.40 -23.38
CA GLN A 806 27.03 -34.65 -24.12
C GLN A 806 26.86 -34.40 -25.62
N SER A 807 27.95 -34.07 -26.32
CA SER A 807 27.99 -34.01 -27.80
C SER A 807 27.52 -35.34 -28.42
N ALA A 808 26.81 -35.27 -29.54
CA ALA A 808 26.27 -36.43 -30.26
C ALA A 808 27.36 -37.24 -30.97
N SER A 809 28.36 -36.55 -31.54
CA SER A 809 29.47 -37.15 -32.29
C SER A 809 30.81 -36.79 -31.63
N PRO A 810 31.73 -37.75 -31.40
CA PRO A 810 33.08 -37.43 -30.99
C PRO A 810 33.84 -36.70 -32.10
N ALA A 811 34.45 -35.57 -31.79
CA ALA A 811 35.41 -34.91 -32.69
C ALA A 811 36.69 -35.75 -32.75
N GLN A 812 37.21 -35.99 -33.95
CA GLN A 812 38.35 -36.90 -34.14
C GLN A 812 39.49 -36.26 -34.93
N ILE A 813 40.73 -36.63 -34.60
CA ILE A 813 41.91 -36.31 -35.41
C ILE A 813 42.91 -37.47 -35.36
N SER A 814 43.46 -37.84 -36.52
CA SER A 814 44.62 -38.73 -36.62
C SER A 814 45.87 -37.89 -36.87
N VAL A 815 46.92 -38.10 -36.08
CA VAL A 815 48.14 -37.30 -36.11
C VAL A 815 49.37 -38.20 -36.06
N ASN A 816 50.49 -37.74 -36.63
CA ASN A 816 51.75 -38.46 -36.63
C ASN A 816 52.96 -37.52 -36.49
N ASN A 817 54.00 -38.02 -35.83
CA ASN A 817 55.32 -37.42 -35.82
C ASN A 817 56.12 -37.98 -37.01
N PRO A 818 56.58 -37.17 -37.99
CA PRO A 818 57.34 -37.66 -39.13
C PRO A 818 58.74 -38.19 -38.71
N PRO A 819 59.34 -39.17 -39.41
CA PRO A 819 60.75 -39.53 -39.20
C PRO A 819 61.68 -38.34 -39.51
N PRO A 820 62.83 -38.22 -38.80
CA PRO A 820 63.85 -37.21 -39.10
C PRO A 820 64.19 -37.15 -40.58
N ALA A 821 64.44 -35.95 -41.11
CA ALA A 821 64.74 -35.77 -42.53
C ALA A 821 65.96 -36.58 -42.99
N VAL A 822 65.99 -36.95 -44.27
CA VAL A 822 67.15 -37.61 -44.91
C VAL A 822 68.43 -36.82 -44.59
N PRO A 823 69.52 -37.45 -44.11
CA PRO A 823 70.76 -36.76 -43.82
C PRO A 823 71.25 -35.94 -45.01
N SER A 824 71.59 -34.67 -44.76
CA SER A 824 72.02 -33.71 -45.76
C SER A 824 73.40 -33.14 -45.44
N GLY A 825 74.08 -32.57 -46.44
CA GLY A 825 75.45 -32.07 -46.27
C GLY A 825 76.43 -33.15 -45.80
N ILE A 826 76.30 -34.37 -46.33
CA ILE A 826 77.14 -35.51 -45.93
C ILE A 826 78.57 -35.25 -46.39
N ALA A 827 79.51 -35.21 -45.44
CA ALA A 827 80.93 -35.06 -45.69
C ALA A 827 81.65 -36.37 -45.35
N VAL A 828 82.57 -36.78 -46.23
CA VAL A 828 83.42 -37.96 -46.06
C VAL A 828 84.87 -37.51 -46.16
N GLU A 829 85.61 -37.64 -45.06
CA GLU A 829 87.01 -37.23 -44.96
C GLU A 829 87.89 -38.45 -44.69
N ALA A 830 88.81 -38.72 -45.61
CA ALA A 830 89.76 -39.83 -45.49
C ALA A 830 90.97 -39.41 -44.65
N GLY A 831 91.37 -40.27 -43.70
CA GLY A 831 92.56 -40.11 -42.89
C GLY A 831 93.43 -41.38 -42.87
N PRO A 832 94.59 -41.36 -42.20
CA PRO A 832 95.49 -42.51 -42.12
C PRO A 832 94.81 -43.76 -41.53
N GLY A 833 94.53 -44.77 -42.34
CA GLY A 833 93.83 -45.99 -41.92
C GLY A 833 92.41 -45.77 -41.35
N GLN A 834 91.78 -44.63 -41.67
CA GLN A 834 90.46 -44.26 -41.16
C GLN A 834 89.63 -43.47 -42.19
N VAL A 835 88.31 -43.46 -42.02
CA VAL A 835 87.38 -42.57 -42.73
C VAL A 835 86.43 -41.95 -41.72
N ALA A 836 86.35 -40.62 -41.73
CA ALA A 836 85.34 -39.87 -41.01
C ALA A 836 84.13 -39.64 -41.91
N VAL A 837 82.93 -39.90 -41.40
CA VAL A 837 81.66 -39.55 -42.04
C VAL A 837 80.86 -38.66 -41.12
N SER A 838 80.30 -37.59 -41.65
CA SER A 838 79.43 -36.68 -40.90
C SER A 838 78.29 -36.17 -41.76
N ALA A 839 77.22 -35.70 -41.11
CA ALA A 839 76.07 -35.09 -41.77
C ALA A 839 75.58 -33.87 -40.98
N ILE A 840 74.92 -32.94 -41.65
CA ILE A 840 74.29 -31.79 -40.99
C ILE A 840 73.10 -32.31 -40.17
N ARG A 841 73.11 -32.01 -38.87
CA ARG A 841 72.02 -32.38 -37.95
C ARG A 841 70.71 -31.71 -38.38
N PRO A 842 69.61 -32.46 -38.59
CA PRO A 842 68.33 -31.88 -38.96
C PRO A 842 67.76 -31.04 -37.82
N ALA A 843 66.89 -30.08 -38.16
CA ALA A 843 66.16 -29.28 -37.19
C ALA A 843 64.97 -30.08 -36.63
N ASP A 844 65.28 -31.10 -35.84
CA ASP A 844 64.31 -32.03 -35.27
C ASP A 844 64.41 -32.07 -33.73
N PRO A 845 63.41 -31.54 -33.00
CA PRO A 845 63.44 -31.36 -31.54
C PRO A 845 63.59 -32.63 -30.69
N ASP A 846 63.25 -33.82 -31.19
CA ASP A 846 63.38 -35.11 -30.48
C ASP A 846 64.47 -36.03 -31.08
N LEU A 847 65.42 -35.44 -31.82
CA LEU A 847 66.52 -36.18 -32.41
C LEU A 847 67.43 -36.83 -31.35
N ARG A 848 67.49 -38.16 -31.39
CA ARG A 848 68.26 -39.01 -30.48
C ARG A 848 69.70 -39.24 -30.96
N GLY A 849 69.93 -39.34 -32.28
CA GLY A 849 71.25 -39.62 -32.83
C GLY A 849 71.27 -40.01 -34.31
N MET A 850 72.31 -40.72 -34.72
CA MET A 850 72.58 -41.15 -36.09
C MET A 850 73.03 -42.62 -36.14
N ILE A 851 72.56 -43.36 -37.13
CA ILE A 851 73.09 -44.67 -37.51
C ILE A 851 73.97 -44.50 -38.75
N VAL A 852 75.10 -45.21 -38.78
CA VAL A 852 75.93 -45.37 -39.98
C VAL A 852 76.06 -46.85 -40.30
N TRP A 853 75.72 -47.22 -41.54
CA TRP A 853 76.04 -48.51 -42.12
C TRP A 853 77.28 -48.40 -43.01
N MET A 854 78.11 -49.44 -43.05
CA MET A 854 79.27 -49.54 -43.95
C MET A 854 79.30 -50.89 -44.66
N HIS A 855 79.69 -50.87 -45.94
CA HIS A 855 79.89 -52.07 -46.76
C HIS A 855 81.03 -51.85 -47.77
N PRO A 856 81.77 -52.88 -48.20
CA PRO A 856 82.76 -52.75 -49.29
C PRO A 856 82.14 -52.47 -50.67
N ASP A 857 80.82 -52.64 -50.82
CA ASP A 857 80.07 -52.37 -52.06
C ASP A 857 79.05 -51.22 -51.90
N ASP A 858 78.89 -50.43 -52.97
CA ASP A 858 78.03 -49.24 -53.05
C ASP A 858 76.53 -49.49 -52.76
N THR A 859 76.08 -50.73 -52.86
CA THR A 859 74.68 -51.08 -52.53
C THR A 859 74.34 -50.87 -51.05
N VAL A 860 75.33 -50.93 -50.15
CA VAL A 860 75.25 -50.81 -48.68
C VAL A 860 73.90 -51.31 -48.12
N PRO A 861 73.73 -52.62 -47.90
CA PRO A 861 72.51 -53.18 -47.31
C PRO A 861 72.31 -52.64 -45.90
N THR A 862 71.17 -52.03 -45.63
CA THR A 862 70.83 -51.38 -44.35
C THR A 862 70.27 -52.40 -43.35
N ILE A 863 71.08 -53.41 -43.05
CA ILE A 863 70.83 -54.49 -42.09
C ILE A 863 71.74 -54.31 -40.87
N GLU A 864 71.38 -54.89 -39.72
CA GLU A 864 72.11 -54.66 -38.46
C GLU A 864 73.59 -55.08 -38.54
N ASP A 865 73.91 -56.17 -39.25
CA ASP A 865 75.30 -56.65 -39.42
C ASP A 865 76.25 -55.63 -40.08
N ASN A 866 75.70 -54.65 -40.82
CA ASN A 866 76.48 -53.59 -41.47
C ASN A 866 76.55 -52.30 -40.64
N VAL A 867 75.90 -52.22 -39.47
CA VAL A 867 75.95 -51.03 -38.60
C VAL A 867 77.32 -50.89 -37.97
N ILE A 868 77.96 -49.73 -38.18
CA ILE A 868 79.27 -49.38 -37.58
C ILE A 868 79.19 -48.24 -36.56
N TYR A 869 78.13 -47.42 -36.61
CA TYR A 869 77.90 -46.38 -35.60
C TYR A 869 76.44 -46.34 -35.15
N ARG A 870 76.29 -46.04 -33.85
CA ARG A 870 75.23 -46.37 -32.89
C ARG A 870 75.09 -45.23 -31.86
N GLY A 871 75.12 -43.94 -32.23
CA GLY A 871 75.34 -42.86 -31.24
C GLY A 871 74.67 -41.51 -31.50
N GLY A 872 74.81 -40.59 -30.53
CA GLY A 872 74.14 -39.29 -30.50
C GLY A 872 74.82 -38.18 -31.31
N ASP A 873 76.06 -38.38 -31.73
CA ASP A 873 76.80 -37.42 -32.55
C ASP A 873 76.36 -37.47 -34.02
N ASN A 874 76.52 -36.36 -34.73
CA ASN A 874 76.27 -36.28 -36.18
C ASN A 874 77.53 -36.55 -37.02
N ALA A 875 78.58 -37.11 -36.40
CA ALA A 875 79.84 -37.47 -37.02
C ALA A 875 80.41 -38.74 -36.38
N TYR A 876 81.03 -39.60 -37.18
CA TYR A 876 81.71 -40.82 -36.72
C TYR A 876 82.99 -41.07 -37.52
N ILE A 877 84.00 -41.64 -36.88
CA ILE A 877 85.26 -42.01 -37.52
C ILE A 877 85.45 -43.52 -37.41
N GLN A 878 85.37 -44.21 -38.55
CA GLN A 878 85.72 -45.63 -38.63
C GLN A 878 87.24 -45.75 -38.79
N THR A 879 87.89 -46.34 -37.79
CA THR A 879 89.33 -46.60 -37.77
C THR A 879 89.65 -48.07 -38.07
N GLY A 880 90.91 -48.35 -38.41
CA GLY A 880 91.37 -49.72 -38.71
C GLY A 880 91.03 -50.20 -40.13
N LEU A 881 90.69 -49.29 -41.04
CA LEU A 881 90.40 -49.59 -42.44
C LEU A 881 91.70 -49.75 -43.24
N GLN A 882 91.72 -50.69 -44.18
CA GLN A 882 92.89 -50.93 -45.03
C GLN A 882 93.13 -49.74 -45.99
N PRO A 883 94.31 -49.09 -45.95
CA PRO A 883 94.62 -47.98 -46.85
C PRO A 883 94.46 -48.35 -48.34
N GLY A 884 93.88 -47.43 -49.12
CA GLY A 884 93.69 -47.59 -50.56
C GLY A 884 92.49 -48.43 -51.01
N ILE A 885 91.73 -49.06 -50.10
CA ILE A 885 90.47 -49.74 -50.45
C ILE A 885 89.28 -48.81 -50.14
N PRO A 886 88.38 -48.53 -51.10
CA PRO A 886 87.20 -47.72 -50.85
C PRO A 886 86.19 -48.49 -50.00
N MET A 887 85.59 -47.80 -49.02
CA MET A 887 84.44 -48.28 -48.27
C MET A 887 83.24 -47.37 -48.54
N TYR A 888 82.04 -47.94 -48.58
CA TYR A 888 80.79 -47.24 -48.85
C TYR A 888 79.95 -47.17 -47.59
N PHE A 889 79.30 -46.02 -47.39
CA PHE A 889 78.56 -45.68 -46.18
C PHE A 889 77.15 -45.21 -46.53
N LYS A 890 76.20 -45.52 -45.66
CA LYS A 890 74.87 -44.87 -45.61
C LYS A 890 74.60 -44.38 -44.20
N LEU A 891 73.85 -43.30 -44.10
CA LEU A 891 73.55 -42.65 -42.84
C LEU A 891 72.03 -42.47 -42.70
N ALA A 892 71.53 -42.49 -41.47
CA ALA A 892 70.16 -42.08 -41.14
C ALA A 892 70.13 -41.40 -39.78
N PHE A 893 69.31 -40.35 -39.65
CA PHE A 893 69.03 -39.72 -38.36
C PHE A 893 67.87 -40.44 -37.67
N VAL A 894 68.00 -40.62 -36.35
CA VAL A 894 67.08 -41.38 -35.50
C VAL A 894 66.57 -40.50 -34.37
N ASP A 895 65.27 -40.50 -34.16
CA ASP A 895 64.60 -39.80 -33.06
C ASP A 895 64.39 -40.71 -31.84
N GLU A 896 63.71 -40.18 -30.84
CA GLU A 896 63.34 -40.96 -29.65
C GLU A 896 62.23 -41.99 -29.91
N PHE A 897 61.48 -41.83 -31.00
CA PHE A 897 60.42 -42.76 -31.39
C PHE A 897 60.95 -44.02 -32.12
N GLY A 898 62.23 -44.05 -32.48
CA GLY A 898 62.95 -45.27 -32.86
C GLY A 898 63.28 -45.37 -34.35
N GLU A 899 63.47 -46.60 -34.81
CA GLU A 899 64.25 -46.91 -36.02
C GLU A 899 63.42 -47.50 -37.17
N SER A 900 62.10 -47.51 -36.98
CA SER A 900 61.16 -47.99 -37.97
C SER A 900 60.85 -46.90 -39.00
N GLY A 901 61.16 -47.15 -40.27
CA GLY A 901 60.86 -46.24 -41.38
C GLY A 901 61.82 -45.04 -41.47
N LEU A 902 63.10 -45.26 -41.19
CA LEU A 902 64.13 -44.22 -41.29
C LEU A 902 64.30 -43.67 -42.71
N ASN A 903 64.54 -42.37 -42.79
CA ASN A 903 64.91 -41.67 -44.02
C ASN A 903 66.43 -41.82 -44.27
N ILE A 904 66.82 -42.87 -45.01
CA ILE A 904 68.23 -43.23 -45.23
C ILE A 904 68.83 -42.42 -46.40
N SER A 905 70.09 -42.01 -46.26
CA SER A 905 70.84 -41.33 -47.31
C SER A 905 71.12 -42.23 -48.53
N PRO A 906 71.44 -41.62 -49.70
CA PRO A 906 72.23 -42.28 -50.73
C PRO A 906 73.57 -42.80 -50.16
N SER A 907 74.20 -43.72 -50.88
CA SER A 907 75.55 -44.18 -50.55
C SER A 907 76.59 -43.09 -50.83
N VAL A 908 77.62 -43.04 -49.98
CA VAL A 908 78.82 -42.19 -50.13
C VAL A 908 80.06 -43.03 -49.89
N SER A 909 81.20 -42.71 -50.51
CA SER A 909 82.42 -43.52 -50.40
C SER A 909 83.61 -42.74 -49.85
N GLY A 910 84.52 -43.46 -49.17
CA GLY A 910 85.78 -42.92 -48.66
C GLY A 910 86.89 -43.97 -48.71
N THR A 911 88.11 -43.54 -49.06
CA THR A 911 89.29 -44.42 -49.23
C THR A 911 90.40 -43.99 -48.27
N PRO A 912 90.79 -44.82 -47.28
CA PRO A 912 91.73 -44.40 -46.23
C PRO A 912 93.14 -44.06 -46.75
N LEU A 913 93.77 -43.04 -46.14
CA LEU A 913 95.11 -42.53 -46.44
C LEU A 913 96.21 -43.25 -45.62
N ALA A 914 97.46 -42.76 -45.67
CA ALA A 914 98.65 -43.47 -45.16
C ALA A 914 99.38 -42.90 -43.91
N SER A 915 99.42 -41.58 -43.61
CA SER A 915 100.10 -41.03 -42.40
C SER A 915 99.81 -39.54 -42.10
N GLY A 916 100.03 -39.06 -40.86
CA GLY A 916 100.11 -37.62 -40.50
C GLY A 916 99.98 -37.26 -39.00
N GLY A 917 100.82 -36.36 -38.45
CA GLY A 917 100.73 -35.84 -37.06
C GLY A 917 101.82 -34.82 -36.65
N VAL A 918 101.47 -33.86 -35.77
CA VAL A 918 102.26 -32.64 -35.41
C VAL A 918 103.62 -32.90 -34.73
N VAL A 919 104.65 -32.17 -35.17
CA VAL A 919 106.03 -32.26 -34.65
C VAL A 919 106.18 -31.63 -33.26
N ARG A 920 106.83 -32.35 -32.35
CA ARG A 920 107.22 -31.87 -31.01
C ARG A 920 108.70 -31.51 -30.99
N VAL A 921 109.04 -30.36 -30.42
CA VAL A 921 110.41 -29.84 -30.32
C VAL A 921 110.79 -29.56 -28.86
N THR A 922 112.06 -29.71 -28.51
CA THR A 922 112.58 -29.48 -27.15
C THR A 922 113.29 -28.13 -26.98
N ALA A 923 113.45 -27.38 -28.08
CA ALA A 923 113.86 -25.99 -28.15
C ALA A 923 113.13 -25.35 -29.35
N LEU A 924 112.98 -24.03 -29.39
CA LEU A 924 112.39 -23.38 -30.57
C LEU A 924 113.43 -23.38 -31.71
N PRO A 925 113.07 -23.84 -32.93
CA PRO A 925 113.96 -23.78 -34.08
C PRO A 925 114.19 -22.33 -34.54
N ALA A 926 115.19 -22.11 -35.39
CA ALA A 926 115.52 -20.77 -35.87
C ALA A 926 114.59 -20.32 -37.00
N SER A 927 114.12 -21.25 -37.85
CA SER A 927 113.06 -21.02 -38.85
C SER A 927 112.13 -22.23 -38.98
N PRO A 928 111.02 -22.13 -39.73
CA PRO A 928 110.18 -23.27 -40.10
C PRO A 928 110.89 -24.36 -40.90
N ASP A 929 111.96 -24.03 -41.64
CA ASP A 929 112.67 -24.99 -42.48
C ASP A 929 113.36 -26.09 -41.63
N ASP A 930 113.80 -25.74 -40.42
CA ASP A 930 114.41 -26.65 -39.44
C ASP A 930 113.43 -27.78 -38.97
N VAL A 931 112.13 -27.61 -39.21
CA VAL A 931 111.06 -28.57 -38.89
C VAL A 931 110.27 -29.00 -40.12
N GLY A 932 110.87 -28.89 -41.32
CA GLY A 932 110.27 -29.37 -42.57
C GLY A 932 109.24 -28.43 -43.19
N GLY A 933 109.27 -27.15 -42.84
CA GLY A 933 108.34 -26.12 -43.32
C GLY A 933 107.08 -25.95 -42.44
N GLU A 934 106.98 -26.70 -41.34
CA GLU A 934 105.86 -26.59 -40.40
C GLU A 934 105.82 -25.20 -39.74
N LEU A 935 104.67 -24.53 -39.80
CA LEU A 935 104.48 -23.17 -39.28
C LEU A 935 103.95 -23.14 -37.82
N ALA A 936 103.76 -24.31 -37.22
CA ALA A 936 103.34 -24.48 -35.83
C ALA A 936 104.08 -25.66 -35.19
N VAL A 937 104.71 -25.44 -34.03
CA VAL A 937 105.45 -26.47 -33.29
C VAL A 937 105.03 -26.52 -31.84
N PHE A 938 105.02 -27.72 -31.25
CA PHE A 938 104.78 -27.86 -29.81
C PHE A 938 106.11 -27.91 -29.04
N LEU A 939 106.43 -26.83 -28.33
CA LEU A 939 107.62 -26.71 -27.49
C LEU A 939 107.41 -27.45 -26.17
N ASN A 940 108.16 -28.53 -25.97
CA ASN A 940 108.08 -29.41 -24.82
C ASN A 940 109.32 -29.30 -23.93
N VAL A 941 109.41 -28.21 -23.16
CA VAL A 941 110.46 -27.93 -22.16
C VAL A 941 109.97 -28.17 -20.73
N ALA A 942 110.90 -28.25 -19.77
CA ALA A 942 110.59 -28.47 -18.36
C ALA A 942 110.01 -27.23 -17.65
N ASP A 943 110.36 -26.02 -18.11
CA ASP A 943 109.78 -24.77 -17.61
C ASP A 943 108.34 -24.61 -18.14
N GLN A 944 107.37 -24.64 -17.22
CA GLN A 944 105.95 -24.55 -17.57
C GLN A 944 105.51 -23.15 -18.01
N ALA A 945 106.30 -22.09 -17.78
CA ALA A 945 105.97 -20.73 -18.22
C ALA A 945 106.12 -20.54 -19.74
N VAL A 946 106.93 -21.38 -20.40
CA VAL A 946 107.21 -21.35 -21.85
C VAL A 946 106.85 -22.66 -22.57
N ARG A 947 106.32 -23.67 -21.89
CA ARG A 947 105.88 -24.91 -22.54
C ARG A 947 104.52 -24.71 -23.23
N GLY A 948 104.43 -24.95 -24.54
CA GLY A 948 103.16 -24.90 -25.27
C GLY A 948 103.29 -24.86 -26.79
N LEU A 949 102.20 -24.48 -27.46
CA LEU A 949 102.15 -24.35 -28.92
C LEU A 949 102.68 -22.97 -29.33
N TYR A 950 103.61 -22.97 -30.29
CA TYR A 950 104.17 -21.77 -30.90
C TYR A 950 103.83 -21.71 -32.38
N GLY A 951 103.40 -20.55 -32.85
CA GLY A 951 103.23 -20.24 -34.27
C GLY A 951 104.35 -19.35 -34.80
N TRP A 952 104.74 -19.52 -36.06
CA TRP A 952 105.72 -18.65 -36.72
C TRP A 952 105.03 -17.39 -37.27
N ASP A 953 105.48 -16.20 -36.87
CA ASP A 953 104.89 -14.92 -37.30
C ASP A 953 105.52 -14.33 -38.58
N GLY A 954 106.47 -15.04 -39.19
CA GLY A 954 107.28 -14.57 -40.31
C GLY A 954 108.71 -14.16 -39.93
N ALA A 955 108.98 -13.89 -38.65
CA ALA A 955 110.30 -13.49 -38.14
C ALA A 955 110.73 -14.20 -36.84
N ALA A 956 109.79 -14.67 -36.03
CA ALA A 956 110.05 -15.42 -34.80
C ALA A 956 108.89 -16.35 -34.42
N TRP A 957 109.18 -17.33 -33.56
CA TRP A 957 108.16 -18.17 -32.92
C TRP A 957 107.47 -17.40 -31.77
N LYS A 958 106.14 -17.32 -31.80
CA LYS A 958 105.31 -16.63 -30.79
C LYS A 958 104.42 -17.60 -30.02
N TYR A 959 104.29 -17.35 -28.73
CA TYR A 959 103.45 -18.14 -27.83
C TYR A 959 101.98 -17.71 -27.94
N THR A 960 101.09 -18.63 -28.29
CA THR A 960 99.71 -18.31 -28.66
C THR A 960 98.78 -18.20 -27.45
N ARG A 961 98.87 -17.10 -26.68
CA ARG A 961 97.87 -16.76 -25.66
C ARG A 961 97.73 -15.26 -25.41
N ASP A 962 96.91 -14.58 -26.22
CA ASP A 962 96.34 -13.26 -25.88
C ASP A 962 95.08 -12.96 -26.73
N GLY A 963 94.19 -12.03 -26.30
CA GLY A 963 93.26 -11.37 -27.26
C GLY A 963 91.73 -11.54 -27.19
N ALA A 964 91.14 -11.70 -26.00
CA ALA A 964 89.86 -11.05 -25.61
C ALA A 964 88.49 -11.28 -26.33
N TYR A 965 88.30 -12.13 -27.35
CA TYR A 965 86.94 -12.38 -27.91
C TYR A 965 86.59 -13.86 -28.16
N LEU A 966 85.38 -14.24 -27.73
CA LEU A 966 84.71 -15.49 -28.08
C LEU A 966 83.58 -15.17 -29.07
N VAL A 967 83.73 -15.59 -30.33
CA VAL A 967 82.71 -15.42 -31.37
C VAL A 967 81.96 -16.75 -31.52
N ALA A 968 80.68 -16.77 -31.13
CA ALA A 968 79.79 -17.93 -31.26
C ALA A 968 78.39 -17.48 -31.70
N ASN A 969 77.78 -18.20 -32.64
CA ASN A 969 76.47 -17.84 -33.20
C ASN A 969 75.28 -18.10 -32.24
N SER A 970 75.49 -18.89 -31.20
CA SER A 970 74.59 -18.97 -30.04
C SER A 970 75.39 -19.33 -28.79
N VAL A 971 74.93 -18.85 -27.63
CA VAL A 971 75.49 -19.17 -26.32
C VAL A 971 74.36 -19.65 -25.44
N THR A 972 74.43 -20.91 -25.01
CA THR A 972 73.47 -21.54 -24.09
C THR A 972 73.98 -21.45 -22.65
N ALA A 973 73.07 -21.59 -21.67
CA ALA A 973 73.33 -21.29 -20.25
C ALA A 973 74.48 -22.10 -19.62
N ASP A 974 74.79 -23.26 -20.20
CA ASP A 974 75.87 -24.19 -19.85
C ASP A 974 77.28 -23.75 -20.30
N ARG A 975 77.42 -22.67 -21.08
CA ARG A 975 78.70 -22.28 -21.74
C ARG A 975 79.33 -20.95 -21.31
N ILE A 976 78.79 -20.30 -20.27
CA ILE A 976 79.49 -19.20 -19.57
C ILE A 976 79.68 -19.58 -18.10
N ALA A 977 80.90 -19.98 -17.75
CA ALA A 977 81.33 -20.21 -16.37
C ALA A 977 82.42 -19.19 -16.01
N VAL A 978 82.02 -18.09 -15.34
CA VAL A 978 82.92 -17.07 -14.82
C VAL A 978 82.60 -16.81 -13.35
N ALA A 979 83.63 -16.74 -12.50
CA ALA A 979 83.45 -16.67 -11.05
C ALA A 979 82.81 -15.36 -10.55
N ASN A 980 82.91 -14.28 -11.34
CA ASN A 980 82.17 -13.03 -11.15
C ASN A 980 81.91 -12.41 -12.53
N LEU A 981 80.65 -12.09 -12.83
CA LEU A 981 80.24 -11.39 -14.05
C LEU A 981 79.59 -10.07 -13.64
N SER A 982 80.24 -8.94 -13.93
CA SER A 982 79.82 -7.63 -13.41
C SER A 982 78.72 -6.94 -14.24
N ALA A 983 78.61 -7.24 -15.54
CA ALA A 983 77.51 -6.78 -16.40
C ALA A 983 77.43 -7.61 -17.69
N ILE A 984 76.22 -7.72 -18.25
CA ILE A 984 75.99 -8.11 -19.66
C ILE A 984 75.32 -6.92 -20.34
N SER A 985 75.92 -6.39 -21.41
CA SER A 985 75.35 -5.32 -22.23
C SER A 985 74.93 -5.87 -23.59
N ALA A 986 73.66 -6.25 -23.73
CA ALA A 986 73.09 -6.75 -24.98
C ALA A 986 72.03 -5.76 -25.51
N ASN A 987 72.19 -5.32 -26.76
CA ASN A 987 71.21 -4.47 -27.44
C ASN A 987 70.11 -5.33 -28.07
N LEU A 988 69.20 -5.84 -27.23
CA LEU A 988 68.07 -6.68 -27.62
C LEU A 988 66.89 -5.76 -28.00
N GLY A 989 66.48 -5.78 -29.27
CA GLY A 989 65.46 -4.88 -29.81
C GLY A 989 64.07 -5.07 -29.20
N THR A 990 63.21 -5.86 -29.84
CA THR A 990 61.87 -6.17 -29.30
C THR A 990 61.94 -7.38 -28.37
N MET A 991 61.73 -7.15 -27.08
CA MET A 991 61.64 -8.20 -26.06
C MET A 991 60.20 -8.74 -25.97
N MET A 992 59.95 -9.95 -26.45
CA MET A 992 58.71 -10.71 -26.18
C MET A 992 59.02 -11.80 -25.14
N ALA A 993 58.81 -11.51 -23.87
CA ALA A 993 59.02 -12.44 -22.76
C ALA A 993 58.02 -12.19 -21.63
N GLY A 994 57.82 -13.20 -20.77
CA GLY A 994 56.91 -13.14 -19.61
C GLY A 994 57.48 -12.36 -18.42
N ASN A 995 57.08 -12.75 -17.20
CA ASN A 995 57.35 -12.03 -15.95
C ASN A 995 58.82 -11.58 -15.80
N MET A 996 59.01 -10.27 -15.64
CA MET A 996 60.30 -9.63 -15.37
C MET A 996 60.42 -9.34 -13.87
N THR A 997 61.35 -10.00 -13.20
CA THR A 997 61.64 -9.78 -11.77
C THR A 997 62.90 -8.95 -11.62
N LEU A 998 62.83 -7.82 -10.92
CA LEU A 998 63.98 -7.00 -10.55
C LEU A 998 64.53 -7.46 -9.20
N ASP A 999 65.86 -7.44 -9.05
CA ASP A 999 66.54 -7.73 -7.78
C ASP A 999 66.90 -6.44 -7.01
N ALA A 1000 67.65 -6.59 -5.91
CA ALA A 1000 68.07 -5.49 -5.05
C ALA A 1000 69.08 -4.51 -5.68
N LEU A 1001 69.47 -4.67 -6.95
CA LEU A 1001 70.30 -3.74 -7.72
C LEU A 1001 69.68 -3.38 -9.09
N GLY A 1002 68.63 -4.09 -9.51
CA GLY A 1002 67.95 -3.91 -10.78
C GLY A 1002 67.08 -2.66 -10.87
N PHE A 1003 67.13 -2.00 -12.03
CA PHE A 1003 66.24 -0.89 -12.37
C PHE A 1003 65.92 -0.82 -13.88
N VAL A 1004 64.74 -0.29 -14.19
CA VAL A 1004 64.26 0.09 -15.53
C VAL A 1004 64.08 1.60 -15.52
N ARG A 1005 64.69 2.32 -16.47
CA ARG A 1005 64.62 3.79 -16.51
C ARG A 1005 64.66 4.33 -17.94
N GLY A 1006 64.02 5.49 -18.14
CA GLY A 1006 64.14 6.31 -19.34
C GLY A 1006 64.19 7.78 -18.97
N GLY A 1007 65.21 8.51 -19.42
CA GLY A 1007 65.41 9.95 -19.13
C GLY A 1007 65.93 10.27 -17.72
N GLN A 1008 65.34 9.72 -16.66
CA GLN A 1008 65.86 9.89 -15.29
C GLN A 1008 67.16 9.08 -15.08
N THR A 1009 68.12 9.67 -14.38
CA THR A 1009 69.44 9.05 -14.12
C THR A 1009 69.53 8.34 -12.77
N ASN A 1010 68.61 8.62 -11.84
CA ASN A 1010 68.44 7.91 -10.57
C ASN A 1010 66.98 8.07 -10.10
N TYR A 1011 66.58 7.39 -9.01
CA TYR A 1011 65.26 7.61 -8.41
C TYR A 1011 65.01 9.11 -8.18
N ASN A 1012 63.87 9.58 -8.68
CA ASN A 1012 63.44 10.97 -8.66
C ASN A 1012 64.54 11.99 -9.06
N THR A 1013 65.36 11.67 -10.07
CA THR A 1013 66.47 12.54 -10.51
C THR A 1013 66.45 12.74 -12.02
N GLY A 1014 66.11 13.97 -12.45
CA GLY A 1014 65.95 14.34 -13.87
C GLY A 1014 64.49 14.30 -14.33
N ALA A 1015 64.28 14.23 -15.65
CA ALA A 1015 62.96 14.15 -16.29
C ALA A 1015 62.81 12.83 -17.05
N GLY A 1016 61.68 12.14 -16.87
CA GLY A 1016 61.43 10.82 -17.46
C GLY A 1016 60.77 9.86 -16.47
N PHE A 1017 61.19 8.59 -16.44
CA PHE A 1017 60.74 7.60 -15.46
C PHE A 1017 61.89 6.69 -14.97
N TRP A 1018 61.73 6.14 -13.77
CA TRP A 1018 62.65 5.22 -13.12
C TRP A 1018 61.88 4.25 -12.21
N MET A 1019 62.21 2.96 -12.25
CA MET A 1019 61.61 1.91 -11.42
C MET A 1019 62.69 0.90 -11.01
N GLY A 1020 62.83 0.56 -9.74
CA GLY A 1020 63.87 -0.39 -9.30
C GLY A 1020 64.16 -0.32 -7.80
N PHE A 1021 65.20 -1.01 -7.35
CA PHE A 1021 65.60 -0.97 -5.94
C PHE A 1021 66.54 0.22 -5.67
N HIS A 1022 66.18 1.08 -4.71
CA HIS A 1022 66.95 2.27 -4.33
C HIS A 1022 66.83 2.53 -2.82
N ALA A 1023 67.96 2.85 -2.19
CA ALA A 1023 68.04 3.14 -0.74
C ALA A 1023 67.41 2.07 0.17
N GLY A 1024 67.44 0.79 -0.23
CA GLY A 1024 66.95 -0.34 0.58
C GLY A 1024 65.50 -0.76 0.32
N GLN A 1025 64.79 -0.15 -0.64
CA GLN A 1025 63.40 -0.47 -0.97
C GLN A 1025 63.15 -0.42 -2.49
N TYR A 1026 62.08 -1.07 -2.97
CA TYR A 1026 61.64 -0.90 -4.36
C TYR A 1026 60.89 0.42 -4.52
N ARG A 1027 61.34 1.25 -5.47
CA ARG A 1027 60.85 2.61 -5.68
C ARG A 1027 60.50 2.87 -7.15
N PHE A 1028 59.61 3.82 -7.37
CA PHE A 1028 59.15 4.22 -8.70
C PHE A 1028 58.97 5.74 -8.77
N SER A 1029 59.46 6.37 -9.82
CA SER A 1029 59.28 7.80 -10.08
C SER A 1029 59.02 8.07 -11.55
N MET A 1030 58.07 8.96 -11.86
CA MET A 1030 57.83 9.48 -13.21
C MET A 1030 57.57 10.99 -13.18
N GLY A 1031 57.91 11.67 -14.27
CA GLY A 1031 57.82 13.13 -14.40
C GLY A 1031 59.17 13.81 -14.23
N ASN A 1032 59.16 15.09 -13.84
CA ASN A 1032 60.36 15.89 -13.61
C ASN A 1032 60.57 16.09 -12.10
N ALA A 1033 61.74 15.71 -11.59
CA ALA A 1033 62.11 15.84 -10.18
C ALA A 1033 61.84 17.24 -9.59
N ASN A 1034 61.97 18.29 -10.40
CA ASN A 1034 61.82 19.69 -10.00
C ASN A 1034 60.48 20.34 -10.38
N GLN A 1035 59.53 19.59 -10.95
CA GLN A 1035 58.21 20.07 -11.37
C GLN A 1035 57.15 18.98 -11.07
N ASP A 1036 56.19 18.80 -11.98
CA ASP A 1036 55.13 17.81 -11.87
C ASP A 1036 55.68 16.38 -11.97
N ARG A 1037 55.33 15.54 -10.98
CA ARG A 1037 55.80 14.16 -10.84
C ARG A 1037 54.92 13.29 -9.96
N LEU A 1038 55.05 11.98 -10.15
CA LEU A 1038 54.50 10.92 -9.32
C LEU A 1038 55.66 10.09 -8.76
N THR A 1039 55.67 9.83 -7.45
CA THR A 1039 56.74 9.11 -6.76
C THR A 1039 56.18 8.11 -5.76
N PHE A 1040 56.71 6.90 -5.75
CA PHE A 1040 56.47 5.84 -4.78
C PHE A 1040 57.80 5.37 -4.20
N ASP A 1041 57.93 5.31 -2.88
CA ASP A 1041 59.19 5.02 -2.18
C ASP A 1041 59.16 3.76 -1.30
N ALA A 1042 58.06 3.00 -1.38
CA ALA A 1042 57.65 1.88 -0.52
C ALA A 1042 57.08 2.23 0.86
N LEU A 1043 57.01 3.51 1.24
CA LEU A 1043 56.26 4.00 2.40
C LEU A 1043 54.95 4.70 1.99
N GLY A 1044 54.93 5.33 0.81
CA GLY A 1044 53.70 5.91 0.26
C GLY A 1044 53.77 6.23 -1.23
N LEU A 1045 52.63 6.64 -1.78
CA LEU A 1045 52.50 7.20 -3.14
C LEU A 1045 52.24 8.71 -3.01
N ALA A 1046 53.10 9.53 -3.61
CA ALA A 1046 53.01 10.98 -3.58
C ALA A 1046 52.90 11.56 -5.00
N VAL A 1047 51.97 12.51 -5.18
CA VAL A 1047 51.82 13.32 -6.40
C VAL A 1047 52.23 14.75 -6.06
N GLN A 1048 53.11 15.35 -6.86
CA GLN A 1048 53.40 16.78 -6.80
C GLN A 1048 53.11 17.37 -8.17
N GLY A 1049 52.23 18.37 -8.25
CA GLY A 1049 51.80 19.00 -9.51
C GLY A 1049 50.32 19.37 -9.51
N VAL A 1050 49.79 19.84 -10.66
CA VAL A 1050 48.38 20.26 -10.77
C VAL A 1050 47.48 19.07 -11.10
N PHE A 1051 46.76 18.56 -10.09
CA PHE A 1051 45.75 17.52 -10.28
C PHE A 1051 44.43 18.13 -10.80
N ARG A 1052 43.99 17.72 -11.99
CA ARG A 1052 42.70 18.15 -12.57
C ARG A 1052 41.72 16.97 -12.62
N ILE A 1053 40.69 17.06 -11.80
CA ILE A 1053 39.54 16.15 -11.78
C ILE A 1053 38.48 16.71 -12.73
N THR A 1054 37.98 15.90 -13.67
CA THR A 1054 36.93 16.30 -14.63
C THR A 1054 35.59 15.60 -14.42
N ASP A 1055 35.47 14.73 -13.40
CA ASP A 1055 34.23 13.99 -13.09
C ASP A 1055 34.17 13.58 -11.59
N THR A 1056 33.13 12.85 -11.18
CA THR A 1056 32.79 12.59 -9.77
C THR A 1056 33.75 11.60 -9.06
N VAL A 1057 34.08 11.88 -7.80
CA VAL A 1057 34.93 11.02 -6.94
C VAL A 1057 34.06 10.13 -6.04
N GLN A 1058 34.17 8.81 -6.19
CA GLN A 1058 33.66 7.84 -5.20
C GLN A 1058 34.71 7.59 -4.10
N SER A 1059 34.41 8.06 -2.88
CA SER A 1059 35.08 7.73 -1.60
C SER A 1059 36.62 7.72 -1.56
N GLY A 1060 37.21 8.71 -0.89
CA GLY A 1060 38.64 8.70 -0.53
C GLY A 1060 39.10 10.03 0.07
N VAL A 1061 39.82 9.97 1.20
CA VAL A 1061 40.38 11.16 1.86
C VAL A 1061 41.72 11.52 1.23
N ILE A 1062 41.85 12.75 0.72
CA ILE A 1062 43.15 13.33 0.35
C ILE A 1062 43.69 14.10 1.56
N ALA A 1063 44.51 13.44 2.36
CA ALA A 1063 45.19 14.06 3.49
C ALA A 1063 46.57 14.59 3.09
N ASN A 1064 46.88 15.84 3.45
CA ASN A 1064 48.26 16.29 3.62
C ASN A 1064 48.33 17.32 4.76
N PRO A 1065 49.00 17.03 5.88
CA PRO A 1065 49.16 17.96 6.99
C PRO A 1065 50.34 18.90 6.73
N ASP A 1066 50.09 20.11 6.22
CA ASP A 1066 50.77 21.33 6.68
C ASP A 1066 50.27 22.61 5.99
N PHE A 1067 49.49 23.40 6.71
CA PHE A 1067 49.36 24.85 6.49
C PHE A 1067 49.34 25.60 7.83
N SER A 1068 50.35 25.31 8.67
CA SER A 1068 50.57 26.00 9.94
C SER A 1068 51.67 27.07 9.82
N ASN A 1069 51.39 28.16 9.10
CA ASN A 1069 52.01 29.48 9.36
C ASN A 1069 51.32 30.61 8.59
N ALA A 1070 50.42 31.31 9.27
CA ALA A 1070 49.98 32.63 8.83
C ALA A 1070 51.00 33.68 9.31
N TYR A 1071 51.60 34.42 8.38
CA TYR A 1071 52.12 35.76 8.67
C TYR A 1071 51.70 36.74 7.58
N ALA A 1072 51.15 37.86 8.01
CA ALA A 1072 50.58 38.89 7.15
C ALA A 1072 51.66 39.68 6.39
N GLY A 1073 51.33 40.14 5.18
CA GLY A 1073 52.21 41.02 4.41
C GLY A 1073 51.51 41.58 3.17
N TRP A 1074 51.09 42.85 3.24
CA TRP A 1074 50.61 43.58 2.06
C TRP A 1074 51.80 44.04 1.18
N TYR A 1075 51.64 43.89 -0.14
CA TYR A 1075 52.32 44.61 -1.23
C TYR A 1075 53.81 44.38 -1.59
N GLN A 1076 53.99 44.16 -2.91
CA GLN A 1076 55.02 44.66 -3.84
C GLN A 1076 56.40 43.98 -4.02
N SER A 1077 56.58 43.50 -5.26
CA SER A 1077 57.75 43.58 -6.17
C SER A 1077 59.16 43.10 -5.77
N ASN A 1078 59.71 42.25 -6.66
CA ASN A 1078 61.13 42.04 -6.98
C ASN A 1078 62.09 41.52 -5.89
N GLY A 1079 62.52 40.25 -6.06
CA GLY A 1079 63.95 39.91 -6.01
C GLY A 1079 64.46 39.05 -4.84
N THR A 1080 64.83 37.79 -5.17
CA THR A 1080 65.81 36.91 -4.48
C THR A 1080 65.53 36.38 -3.05
N PRO A 1081 65.76 35.07 -2.75
CA PRO A 1081 65.53 34.46 -1.44
C PRO A 1081 66.82 34.11 -0.64
N VAL A 1082 66.77 34.13 0.69
CA VAL A 1082 67.84 33.62 1.60
C VAL A 1082 67.29 32.99 2.90
N GLN A 1083 67.57 31.68 3.06
CA GLN A 1083 67.82 30.84 4.27
C GLN A 1083 66.97 30.89 5.59
N GLN A 1084 66.45 29.70 5.93
CA GLN A 1084 66.41 28.95 7.22
C GLN A 1084 67.18 29.47 8.47
N PRO A 1085 66.76 29.15 9.73
CA PRO A 1085 66.99 27.81 10.33
C PRO A 1085 65.93 27.23 11.32
N TYR A 1086 66.24 26.03 11.83
CA TYR A 1086 65.47 25.07 12.67
C TYR A 1086 65.69 25.24 14.19
N ASP A 1087 64.69 24.90 15.02
CA ASP A 1087 64.73 24.31 16.41
C ASP A 1087 63.30 24.39 17.03
N GLY A 1088 62.78 23.50 17.90
CA GLY A 1088 63.20 22.19 18.41
C GLY A 1088 62.38 21.72 19.65
N VAL A 1089 62.22 20.40 19.83
CA VAL A 1089 62.18 19.65 21.14
C VAL A 1089 60.93 19.60 22.08
N ASN A 1090 60.43 18.36 22.31
CA ASN A 1090 59.76 17.68 23.49
C ASN A 1090 58.59 18.26 24.34
N ALA A 1091 57.55 17.43 24.58
CA ALA A 1091 56.99 16.98 25.90
C ALA A 1091 55.75 16.05 25.71
N LEU A 1092 55.66 14.82 26.27
CA LEU A 1092 54.95 14.40 27.51
C LEU A 1092 53.48 14.91 27.63
N TRP A 1093 52.41 14.16 27.94
CA TRP A 1093 52.14 12.84 28.59
C TRP A 1093 50.93 12.14 27.90
N GLY A 1094 50.46 10.91 28.18
CA GLY A 1094 51.01 9.82 29.01
C GLY A 1094 49.99 9.12 29.98
N TYR A 1095 49.08 8.26 29.49
CA TYR A 1095 48.26 7.32 30.31
C TYR A 1095 48.25 5.91 29.71
N THR A 1096 48.48 4.89 30.55
CA THR A 1096 48.43 3.47 30.20
C THR A 1096 47.11 2.82 30.61
N THR A 1097 46.38 2.26 29.65
CA THR A 1097 45.46 1.13 29.85
C THR A 1097 45.88 -0.02 28.94
N THR A 1098 45.59 -1.26 29.37
CA THR A 1098 46.02 -2.50 28.71
C THR A 1098 45.45 -2.65 27.29
N PRO A 1099 46.22 -3.14 26.30
CA PRO A 1099 45.76 -3.29 24.93
C PRO A 1099 44.97 -4.60 24.75
N LEU A 1100 43.68 -4.56 25.05
CA LEU A 1100 42.70 -5.57 24.65
C LEU A 1100 41.47 -4.84 24.09
N LEU A 1101 40.85 -5.39 23.04
CA LEU A 1101 39.61 -4.89 22.39
C LEU A 1101 39.72 -3.59 21.56
N ASN A 1102 40.63 -3.53 20.57
CA ASN A 1102 40.63 -2.47 19.53
C ASN A 1102 39.99 -2.91 18.19
N THR A 1103 39.31 -4.07 18.14
CA THR A 1103 38.83 -4.67 16.86
C THR A 1103 37.38 -5.19 16.88
N VAL A 1104 36.64 -5.02 17.99
CA VAL A 1104 35.44 -5.85 18.25
C VAL A 1104 34.11 -5.11 18.06
N ALA A 1105 34.11 -3.79 17.88
CA ALA A 1105 32.87 -3.03 17.68
C ALA A 1105 32.97 -1.91 16.63
N THR A 1106 31.98 -1.81 15.75
CA THR A 1106 31.78 -0.66 14.84
C THR A 1106 30.60 0.16 15.34
N LEU A 1107 30.85 1.43 15.69
CA LEU A 1107 29.80 2.36 16.12
C LEU A 1107 29.23 3.11 14.91
N THR A 1108 27.92 3.02 14.72
CA THR A 1108 27.21 3.69 13.62
C THR A 1108 26.15 4.62 14.20
N MET A 1109 26.33 5.93 14.00
CA MET A 1109 25.27 6.92 14.21
C MET A 1109 24.53 7.10 12.89
N ASP A 1110 23.19 7.05 12.92
CA ASP A 1110 22.40 7.30 11.71
C ASP A 1110 22.66 8.73 11.17
N GLY A 1111 23.41 8.81 10.07
CA GLY A 1111 23.69 10.05 9.32
C GLY A 1111 25.12 10.59 9.37
N VAL A 1112 26.06 10.03 10.14
CA VAL A 1112 27.47 10.52 10.18
C VAL A 1112 28.47 9.37 10.32
N THR A 1113 29.55 9.40 9.54
CA THR A 1113 30.69 8.45 9.63
C THR A 1113 31.92 9.15 10.23
N ASP A 1114 32.70 8.41 11.03
CA ASP A 1114 33.86 8.91 11.78
C ASP A 1114 35.00 9.45 10.89
N SER A 1115 35.79 10.39 11.40
CA SER A 1115 36.83 11.16 10.69
C SER A 1115 38.26 10.97 11.19
N GLY A 1116 38.48 10.29 12.33
CA GLY A 1116 39.77 9.65 12.65
C GLY A 1116 41.01 10.51 12.91
N ASP A 1117 40.91 11.84 13.12
CA ASP A 1117 42.05 12.71 13.48
C ASP A 1117 42.07 13.07 14.99
N PRO A 1118 43.14 12.77 15.77
CA PRO A 1118 43.10 12.83 17.24
C PRO A 1118 43.01 14.21 17.92
N GLN A 1119 42.97 15.35 17.21
CA GLN A 1119 42.87 16.69 17.83
C GLN A 1119 41.77 17.57 17.25
N CYS A 1120 40.53 17.10 17.41
CA CYS A 1120 39.31 17.79 17.01
C CYS A 1120 39.08 19.12 17.77
N ARG A 1121 39.08 20.27 17.07
CA ARG A 1121 38.46 21.54 17.54
C ARG A 1121 37.93 22.41 16.38
N SER A 1122 36.75 22.08 15.83
CA SER A 1122 35.86 23.08 15.19
C SER A 1122 34.44 22.57 14.84
N ALA A 1123 34.24 21.26 14.60
CA ALA A 1123 32.93 20.74 14.18
C ALA A 1123 31.99 20.47 15.37
N ALA A 1124 31.28 21.49 15.83
CA ALA A 1124 30.16 21.32 16.77
C ALA A 1124 28.88 20.96 16.00
N PHE A 1125 28.39 19.71 16.16
CA PHE A 1125 27.19 19.23 15.47
C PHE A 1125 25.92 19.78 16.14
N PRO A 1126 25.05 20.53 15.43
CA PRO A 1126 23.77 20.96 15.96
C PRO A 1126 22.75 19.82 15.83
N VAL A 1127 22.39 19.19 16.94
CA VAL A 1127 21.25 18.26 16.99
C VAL A 1127 19.98 19.09 17.16
N ALA A 1128 18.96 18.86 16.32
CA ALA A 1128 17.70 19.57 16.41
C ALA A 1128 16.94 19.15 17.70
N PRO A 1129 16.25 20.08 18.40
CA PRO A 1129 15.43 19.71 19.56
C PRO A 1129 14.42 18.59 19.23
N GLY A 1130 14.40 17.55 20.06
CA GLY A 1130 13.51 16.40 19.90
C GLY A 1130 14.01 15.29 18.94
N GLN A 1131 15.19 15.42 18.33
CA GLN A 1131 15.75 14.37 17.47
C GLN A 1131 16.36 13.23 18.32
N ILE A 1132 15.82 12.01 18.18
CA ILE A 1132 16.37 10.80 18.81
C ILE A 1132 17.72 10.49 18.17
N ILE A 1133 18.75 10.29 18.98
CA ILE A 1133 20.03 9.78 18.52
C ILE A 1133 20.03 8.27 18.73
N ASN A 1134 20.03 7.53 17.61
CA ASN A 1134 20.22 6.09 17.59
C ASN A 1134 21.70 5.77 17.35
N LEU A 1135 22.30 5.01 18.26
CA LEU A 1135 23.64 4.44 18.17
C LEU A 1135 23.52 2.95 17.93
N THR A 1136 23.89 2.47 16.75
CA THR A 1136 23.99 1.03 16.47
C THR A 1136 25.43 0.58 16.60
N LEU A 1137 25.68 -0.29 17.57
CA LEU A 1137 26.98 -0.81 17.95
C LEU A 1137 27.06 -2.26 17.46
N ARG A 1138 27.75 -2.47 16.34
CA ARG A 1138 27.92 -3.79 15.71
C ARG A 1138 29.09 -4.53 16.34
N VAL A 1139 28.83 -5.57 17.11
CA VAL A 1139 29.82 -6.35 17.86
C VAL A 1139 30.15 -7.66 17.13
N ASN A 1140 31.43 -7.99 17.00
CA ASN A 1140 31.90 -9.28 16.46
C ASN A 1140 31.93 -10.35 17.56
N VAL A 1141 31.16 -11.43 17.41
CA VAL A 1141 31.05 -12.47 18.44
C VAL A 1141 32.23 -13.46 18.41
N GLN A 1142 32.98 -13.57 17.30
CA GLN A 1142 34.17 -14.45 17.24
C GLN A 1142 35.23 -14.08 18.28
N ASP A 1143 35.53 -12.79 18.45
CA ASP A 1143 36.57 -12.32 19.39
C ASP A 1143 36.16 -12.49 20.86
N LEU A 1144 34.86 -12.63 21.16
CA LEU A 1144 34.35 -12.97 22.50
C LEU A 1144 34.42 -14.49 22.78
N SER A 1145 34.26 -15.32 21.73
CA SER A 1145 34.18 -16.78 21.86
C SER A 1145 35.50 -17.45 22.28
N THR A 1146 36.65 -16.84 21.98
CA THR A 1146 37.98 -17.44 22.22
C THR A 1146 38.42 -17.49 23.69
N GLY A 1147 37.67 -16.84 24.61
CA GLY A 1147 37.98 -16.80 26.04
C GLY A 1147 37.19 -17.79 26.92
N GLY A 1148 36.11 -18.41 26.42
CA GLY A 1148 35.29 -19.34 27.21
C GLY A 1148 34.45 -18.70 28.33
N TYR A 1149 34.06 -17.44 28.18
CA TYR A 1149 33.18 -16.73 29.12
C TYR A 1149 31.71 -16.88 28.73
N ALA A 1150 30.85 -17.11 29.73
CA ALA A 1150 29.41 -16.91 29.64
C ALA A 1150 29.03 -15.83 30.68
N GLY A 1151 28.51 -14.70 30.22
CA GLY A 1151 28.18 -13.55 31.06
C GLY A 1151 27.46 -12.44 30.30
N THR A 1152 26.74 -11.59 31.05
CA THR A 1152 26.00 -10.43 30.57
C THR A 1152 26.95 -9.35 30.04
N LEU A 1153 26.65 -8.77 28.87
CA LEU A 1153 27.42 -7.66 28.30
C LEU A 1153 26.86 -6.32 28.83
N LEU A 1154 27.73 -5.38 29.24
CA LEU A 1154 27.30 -4.04 29.65
C LEU A 1154 27.83 -2.98 28.69
N ALA A 1155 26.92 -2.25 28.03
CA ALA A 1155 27.27 -1.11 27.18
C ALA A 1155 27.13 0.21 27.96
N VAL A 1156 28.15 1.07 27.90
CA VAL A 1156 28.18 2.36 28.62
C VAL A 1156 28.50 3.50 27.64
N VAL A 1157 27.55 4.43 27.48
CA VAL A 1157 27.67 5.61 26.62
C VAL A 1157 27.90 6.86 27.47
N ARG A 1158 28.90 7.68 27.13
CA ARG A 1158 29.12 9.01 27.72
C ARG A 1158 29.11 10.10 26.67
N ALA A 1159 28.42 11.20 26.94
CA ALA A 1159 28.30 12.34 26.04
C ALA A 1159 28.65 13.65 26.75
N HIS A 1160 29.48 14.47 26.10
CA HIS A 1160 29.83 15.82 26.56
C HIS A 1160 29.22 16.88 25.63
N TYR A 1161 28.52 17.87 26.21
CA TYR A 1161 27.77 18.87 25.45
C TYR A 1161 27.81 20.28 26.05
N SER A 1162 27.47 21.28 25.23
CA SER A 1162 27.32 22.69 25.62
C SER A 1162 26.08 23.30 24.95
N THR A 1163 25.49 24.33 25.54
CA THR A 1163 24.16 24.87 25.14
C THR A 1163 24.18 26.30 24.58
N ASP A 1164 25.35 26.94 24.48
CA ASP A 1164 25.44 28.36 24.11
C ASP A 1164 25.46 28.60 22.58
N ALA A 1165 24.93 29.73 22.10
CA ALA A 1165 24.51 29.88 20.70
C ALA A 1165 25.58 30.42 19.72
N GLY A 1166 26.76 30.84 20.20
CA GLY A 1166 27.75 31.65 19.45
C GLY A 1166 28.76 30.91 18.56
N PHE A 1167 28.48 29.67 18.13
CA PHE A 1167 29.46 28.68 17.60
C PHE A 1167 30.13 28.95 16.23
N ALA A 1168 30.21 30.19 15.75
CA ALA A 1168 30.76 30.48 14.41
C ALA A 1168 32.29 30.70 14.35
N SER A 1169 32.94 31.17 15.43
CA SER A 1169 34.40 31.46 15.42
C SER A 1169 35.01 31.75 16.80
N ALA A 1170 35.27 30.75 17.64
CA ALA A 1170 36.20 30.85 18.78
C ALA A 1170 36.58 29.49 19.39
N VAL A 1171 37.70 29.47 20.12
CA VAL A 1171 38.16 28.35 20.97
C VAL A 1171 37.31 28.28 22.24
N VAL A 1172 36.66 27.15 22.52
CA VAL A 1172 35.87 26.91 23.75
C VAL A 1172 36.75 26.58 24.95
N THR A 1173 36.45 27.17 26.12
CA THR A 1173 37.10 26.86 27.40
C THR A 1173 36.41 25.72 28.15
N ALA A 1174 37.17 24.95 28.94
CA ALA A 1174 36.69 23.74 29.60
C ALA A 1174 35.53 23.88 30.63
N PRO A 1175 35.26 25.03 31.28
CA PRO A 1175 34.17 25.13 32.26
C PRO A 1175 32.74 25.00 31.68
N ASP A 1176 32.58 25.19 30.37
CA ASP A 1176 31.27 25.40 29.72
C ASP A 1176 30.68 24.11 29.13
N ILE A 1177 31.06 22.94 29.67
CA ILE A 1177 30.78 21.60 29.11
C ILE A 1177 30.21 20.67 30.19
N SER A 1178 29.05 20.07 29.93
CA SER A 1178 28.35 19.13 30.82
C SER A 1178 28.50 17.67 30.34
N GLU A 1179 28.52 16.70 31.26
CA GLU A 1179 28.64 15.24 30.98
C GLU A 1179 27.34 14.49 31.33
N MET A 1180 26.92 13.58 30.46
CA MET A 1180 25.83 12.61 30.69
C MET A 1180 26.33 11.19 30.45
N ILE A 1181 25.86 10.23 31.27
CA ILE A 1181 26.23 8.81 31.21
C ILE A 1181 24.97 7.94 31.14
N TRP A 1182 24.95 6.95 30.26
CA TRP A 1182 23.89 5.95 30.10
C TRP A 1182 24.48 4.54 30.10
N GLN A 1183 23.74 3.55 30.63
CA GLN A 1183 24.15 2.16 30.78
C GLN A 1183 22.99 1.21 30.46
N GLU A 1184 23.24 0.15 29.71
CA GLU A 1184 22.23 -0.87 29.38
C GLU A 1184 22.84 -2.29 29.40
N MET A 1185 22.10 -3.26 29.94
CA MET A 1185 22.52 -4.66 30.14
C MET A 1185 21.89 -5.58 29.09
N ILE A 1186 22.66 -6.55 28.58
CA ILE A 1186 22.22 -7.47 27.52
C ILE A 1186 22.45 -8.93 27.95
N ASP A 1187 21.36 -9.66 28.19
CA ASP A 1187 21.38 -10.98 28.86
C ASP A 1187 21.31 -12.21 27.92
N ASP A 1188 21.06 -12.06 26.62
CA ASP A 1188 20.59 -13.17 25.76
C ASP A 1188 21.58 -13.59 24.64
N LEU A 1189 22.86 -13.81 25.02
CA LEU A 1189 23.96 -14.18 24.11
C LEU A 1189 24.26 -15.70 24.08
N VAL A 1190 23.24 -16.55 24.14
CA VAL A 1190 23.39 -18.03 24.17
C VAL A 1190 22.72 -18.69 22.96
N GLY A 1191 23.52 -18.97 21.92
CA GLY A 1191 23.10 -19.84 20.82
C GLY A 1191 23.55 -19.49 19.39
N ALA A 1192 24.35 -18.44 19.19
CA ALA A 1192 24.89 -18.08 17.88
C ALA A 1192 26.04 -19.02 17.45
N ASP A 1193 26.03 -19.46 16.19
CA ASP A 1193 27.14 -20.19 15.57
C ASP A 1193 28.32 -19.25 15.27
N ALA A 1194 29.50 -19.84 15.05
CA ALA A 1194 30.80 -19.16 15.18
C ALA A 1194 31.18 -18.12 14.10
N ASP A 1195 30.23 -17.57 13.33
CA ASP A 1195 30.48 -16.60 12.24
C ASP A 1195 29.61 -15.32 12.30
N ASP A 1196 28.76 -15.15 13.33
CA ASP A 1196 27.79 -14.04 13.39
C ASP A 1196 28.28 -12.75 14.09
N PHE A 1197 27.78 -11.60 13.59
CA PHE A 1197 27.87 -10.28 14.22
C PHE A 1197 26.52 -9.94 14.88
N THR A 1198 26.54 -9.25 16.02
CA THR A 1198 25.31 -8.80 16.72
C THR A 1198 25.24 -7.28 16.79
N ASP A 1199 24.11 -6.70 16.38
CA ASP A 1199 23.87 -5.25 16.40
C ASP A 1199 23.09 -4.83 17.66
N ILE A 1200 23.69 -3.95 18.45
CA ILE A 1200 23.11 -3.39 19.68
C ILE A 1200 22.67 -1.96 19.39
N SER A 1201 21.37 -1.66 19.49
CA SER A 1201 20.83 -0.32 19.19
C SER A 1201 20.42 0.43 20.45
N LEU A 1202 21.15 1.50 20.78
CA LEU A 1202 20.93 2.39 21.91
C LEU A 1202 20.29 3.71 21.45
N SER A 1203 19.13 4.07 22.01
CA SER A 1203 18.38 5.28 21.65
C SER A 1203 18.31 6.25 22.82
N PHE A 1204 18.77 7.49 22.66
CA PHE A 1204 18.66 8.51 23.72
C PHE A 1204 18.24 9.90 23.20
N TYR A 1205 17.68 10.69 24.11
CA TYR A 1205 17.13 12.03 23.86
C TYR A 1205 18.03 13.11 24.49
N PRO A 1206 18.62 14.01 23.68
CA PRO A 1206 19.29 15.20 24.18
C PRO A 1206 18.30 16.19 24.84
N PRO A 1207 18.69 16.90 25.92
CA PRO A 1207 17.95 18.08 26.36
C PRO A 1207 18.02 19.18 25.30
N GLU A 1208 16.94 19.97 25.19
CA GLU A 1208 16.75 20.91 24.08
C GLU A 1208 17.88 21.95 23.98
N THR A 1209 18.44 22.11 22.78
CA THR A 1209 19.58 22.99 22.41
C THR A 1209 21.00 22.56 22.83
N ALA A 1210 21.21 21.30 23.21
CA ALA A 1210 22.57 20.75 23.36
C ALA A 1210 23.31 20.58 22.01
N ARG A 1211 24.52 21.17 21.90
CA ARG A 1211 25.52 20.80 20.87
C ARG A 1211 26.56 19.87 21.49
N PHE A 1212 26.67 18.67 20.93
CA PHE A 1212 27.63 17.68 21.42
C PHE A 1212 29.05 18.03 20.94
N CYS A 1213 29.99 18.01 21.88
CA CYS A 1213 31.40 18.29 21.65
C CYS A 1213 32.22 17.00 21.49
N SER A 1214 31.83 15.94 22.20
CA SER A 1214 32.36 14.59 22.03
C SER A 1214 31.40 13.54 22.58
N LEU A 1215 31.46 12.34 22.00
CA LEU A 1215 30.73 11.15 22.41
C LEU A 1215 31.75 10.00 22.54
N ALA A 1216 31.68 9.23 23.62
CA ALA A 1216 32.53 8.08 23.85
C ALA A 1216 31.66 6.90 24.30
N VAL A 1217 31.93 5.71 23.76
CA VAL A 1217 31.22 4.47 24.12
C VAL A 1217 32.23 3.43 24.55
N GLY A 1218 31.96 2.77 25.67
CA GLY A 1218 32.72 1.64 26.19
C GLY A 1218 31.84 0.41 26.35
N VAL A 1219 32.46 -0.76 26.27
CA VAL A 1219 31.88 -2.07 26.55
C VAL A 1219 32.79 -2.73 27.58
N ASP A 1220 32.22 -3.23 28.68
CA ASP A 1220 32.93 -3.73 29.87
C ASP A 1220 32.40 -5.13 30.26
#